data_AF-A0A660MLT8-F1
#
_entry.id   AF-A0A660MLT8-F1
#
_cell.length_a   1.000
_cell.length_b   1.000
_cell.length_c   1.000
_cell.angle_alpha   90.00
_cell.angle_beta   90.00
_cell.angle_gamma   90.00
#
_symmetry.space_group_name_H-M   'P 1'
#
loop_
_entity.id
_entity.type
_entity.pdbx_description
1 polymer ?
#
loop_
_entity_poly.entity_id
_entity_poly.type
_entity_poly.pdbx_seq_one_letter_code
_entity_poly.pdbx_strand_id
1 'polypeptide(L)'
;MKAGEHLDFAKEPTVKLTVTTNDGHGGTFEKEFTLQVQDDPDYPATPQPPQNHAPTDIGLGATQVMEGKDGAEVGKLTTTDEDKGDTHTYTVSDSRFEVVDGMLKLKAGEHLDFAKEPTVKLTVTTDDGHGGTFSKEFTLQVQDDPAYPPVVDNGSVTISGTAKVGETLTANVVDPDGVAEDAIRYQWLANGQPINGATEKTYTLRPNDVGKSITVKAEYDDNIQHHENPGSEATGKVQGDGVDPTVSLIGPGEVPEGGKATYTAMLDKATDHDVTVSLDLNYYLSGAKDGSISLSNKQVTIPAGETRATFTASVADNNEVNDRPENPSTGRFGIEITGASGAKVNDAAKQLKALVIDDEAALPSLTLNTDQPSLTEGGTATYTVTLSKATDHPVSVDIDFVPFALGIEVQNASDNDVTLSTKRVTIPAGETQATFTVTANADSTAEGVEGFSINLINPKGATLEHAPRASAAQNDSVYSTIADSDGEAVVSLVGRDAVVREGEGIGYKLQMNKAVDHDVRVTVEFGGGEYASFKEGDQQTYVISKGKTSVDFTLTTHDNNVAQSYHGGLQVAIKSAEGARAITDVRYNVNILDNNPPVTPTIVRDEKTGDISITSGMNLSNPANRDSMNQLTFMEIHFTDPSGQAYKLITQKNVHGVTEWAFDEVYTVSPASGITLNTQTGTVTIPAHMLKAGSEVTAQNCNDAYGSANSEVATVKAGEAPQAPHIAPEQPLVEHNHLADDVQDVGHEQHDADSDNAHESAEHTAQGTLHLSPEIDAADYSQLVNMEGEDILNYLGQHSAEILAKTTDSGSLQNLHGSDGDDIFVAAHGAHQFSGGKGADTFAFLFDGNDGHGDKILDFNPAEGDRIVFAGEHLAGAKLTLEDHGESQRLSISDSEGHTQTVDIVGTNGKLSEKDILTHVKVMTPQGYDEPAYSSNYNPHLEDDHNHGNNF
;
A
#
# COMPACT_ATOMS: atom_id res chain seq x y z
N MET A 1 83.20 76.81 -50.34
CA MET A 1 82.86 75.63 -49.52
C MET A 1 83.92 75.46 -48.45
N LYS A 2 83.58 75.00 -47.24
CA LYS A 2 84.60 74.69 -46.23
C LYS A 2 85.33 73.40 -46.62
N ALA A 3 86.56 73.26 -46.15
CA ALA A 3 87.38 72.10 -46.50
C ALA A 3 86.72 70.80 -46.01
N GLY A 4 86.50 69.85 -46.93
CA GLY A 4 85.86 68.56 -46.68
C GLY A 4 84.40 68.45 -47.15
N GLU A 5 83.76 69.54 -47.55
CA GLU A 5 82.39 69.53 -48.08
C GLU A 5 82.39 69.45 -49.62
N HIS A 6 81.45 68.69 -50.18
CA HIS A 6 81.20 68.53 -51.62
C HIS A 6 79.72 68.83 -51.93
N LEU A 7 79.44 69.32 -53.15
CA LEU A 7 78.06 69.50 -53.64
C LEU A 7 77.73 68.33 -54.56
N ASP A 8 76.54 67.74 -54.38
CA ASP A 8 76.02 66.67 -55.23
C ASP A 8 75.03 67.28 -56.23
N PHE A 9 75.40 67.26 -57.51
CA PHE A 9 74.59 67.82 -58.59
C PHE A 9 73.18 67.20 -58.66
N ALA A 10 73.04 65.90 -58.38
CA ALA A 10 71.76 65.20 -58.48
C ALA A 10 70.79 65.57 -57.35
N LYS A 11 71.31 65.96 -56.18
CA LYS A 11 70.51 66.39 -55.03
C LYS A 11 70.28 67.91 -54.99
N GLU A 12 71.28 68.71 -55.32
CA GLU A 12 71.23 70.17 -55.21
C GLU A 12 71.84 70.86 -56.44
N PRO A 13 71.07 71.03 -57.54
CA PRO A 13 71.59 71.63 -58.77
C PRO A 13 71.86 73.13 -58.63
N THR A 14 71.34 73.77 -57.57
CA THR A 14 71.57 75.17 -57.25
C THR A 14 71.70 75.40 -55.76
N VAL A 15 72.61 76.28 -55.35
CA VAL A 15 72.83 76.64 -53.93
C VAL A 15 72.60 78.13 -53.73
N LYS A 16 71.77 78.48 -52.74
CA LYS A 16 71.50 79.87 -52.35
C LYS A 16 72.46 80.31 -51.26
N LEU A 17 72.98 81.52 -51.41
CA LEU A 17 73.94 82.11 -50.49
C LEU A 17 73.54 83.55 -50.17
N THR A 18 73.22 83.80 -48.91
CA THR A 18 72.93 85.16 -48.44
C THR A 18 74.21 85.82 -47.97
N VAL A 19 74.55 86.94 -48.59
CA VAL A 19 75.67 87.76 -48.18
C VAL A 19 75.13 88.98 -47.45
N THR A 20 75.50 89.08 -46.18
CA THR A 20 75.21 90.23 -45.32
C THR A 20 76.41 91.17 -45.31
N THR A 21 76.16 92.44 -45.59
CA THR A 21 77.13 93.50 -45.39
C THR A 21 76.71 94.33 -44.18
N ASN A 22 77.65 94.67 -43.30
CA ASN A 22 77.45 95.72 -42.32
C ASN A 22 78.27 96.96 -42.70
N ASP A 23 77.78 98.12 -42.29
CA ASP A 23 78.46 99.40 -42.49
C ASP A 23 79.50 99.72 -41.39
N GLY A 24 79.72 98.80 -40.45
CA GLY A 24 80.60 98.96 -39.28
C GLY A 24 79.96 99.67 -38.08
N HIS A 25 78.73 100.17 -38.17
CA HIS A 25 78.04 100.95 -37.12
C HIS A 25 76.66 100.40 -36.72
N GLY A 26 76.32 99.20 -37.18
CA GLY A 26 75.17 98.43 -36.70
C GLY A 26 74.00 98.38 -37.68
N GLY A 27 74.07 99.05 -38.83
CA GLY A 27 73.15 98.83 -39.94
C GLY A 27 73.65 97.71 -40.85
N THR A 28 72.80 96.75 -41.20
CA THR A 28 73.14 95.65 -42.12
C THR A 28 72.20 95.58 -43.32
N PHE A 29 72.75 95.14 -44.45
CA PHE A 29 72.01 94.85 -45.67
C PHE A 29 72.38 93.46 -46.18
N GLU A 30 71.37 92.61 -46.40
CA GLU A 30 71.52 91.24 -46.90
C GLU A 30 71.05 91.11 -48.34
N LYS A 31 71.78 90.33 -49.12
CA LYS A 31 71.35 89.92 -50.46
C LYS A 31 71.65 88.45 -50.72
N GLU A 32 70.63 87.72 -51.19
CA GLU A 32 70.74 86.33 -51.60
C GLU A 32 71.20 86.22 -53.06
N PHE A 33 72.12 85.28 -53.30
CA PHE A 33 72.62 84.90 -54.61
C PHE A 33 72.37 83.40 -54.81
N THR A 34 71.91 83.01 -55.99
CA THR A 34 71.79 81.59 -56.36
C THR A 34 72.93 81.21 -57.29
N LEU A 35 73.71 80.21 -56.91
CA LEU A 35 74.78 79.60 -57.70
C LEU A 35 74.25 78.33 -58.35
N GLN A 36 74.67 78.08 -59.60
CA GLN A 36 74.38 76.84 -60.33
C GLN A 36 75.56 75.87 -60.16
N VAL A 37 75.29 74.63 -59.80
CA VAL A 37 76.31 73.57 -59.68
C VAL A 37 76.42 72.86 -61.02
N GLN A 38 77.63 72.61 -61.50
CA GLN A 38 77.88 71.91 -62.76
C GLN A 38 78.24 70.46 -62.49
N ASP A 39 77.68 69.55 -63.29
CA ASP A 39 77.89 68.11 -63.19
C ASP A 39 79.29 67.70 -63.67
N ASP A 40 79.94 66.79 -62.93
CA ASP A 40 81.24 66.20 -63.27
C ASP A 40 81.01 64.71 -63.60
N PRO A 41 81.06 64.31 -64.89
CA PRO A 41 80.61 63.00 -65.34
C PRO A 41 81.48 61.81 -64.89
N ASP A 42 82.63 62.03 -64.23
CA ASP A 42 83.57 60.97 -63.83
C ASP A 42 83.62 60.72 -62.29
N TYR A 43 82.69 61.25 -61.50
CA TYR A 43 82.65 61.03 -60.04
C TYR A 43 81.84 59.77 -59.62
N PRO A 44 82.39 58.83 -58.81
CA PRO A 44 81.70 57.59 -58.47
C PRO A 44 80.71 57.75 -57.29
N ALA A 45 79.47 57.30 -57.45
CA ALA A 45 78.46 57.29 -56.39
C ALA A 45 78.65 56.09 -55.42
N THR A 46 78.67 56.36 -54.11
CA THR A 46 78.58 55.36 -53.02
C THR A 46 77.15 54.83 -52.82
N PRO A 47 76.95 53.59 -52.36
CA PRO A 47 75.63 52.97 -52.19
C PRO A 47 74.85 53.54 -50.98
N GLN A 48 73.57 53.86 -51.16
CA GLN A 48 72.60 54.18 -50.10
C GLN A 48 72.06 52.87 -49.46
N PRO A 49 71.69 52.82 -48.17
CA PRO A 49 70.95 51.69 -47.64
C PRO A 49 69.59 51.56 -48.37
N PRO A 50 69.08 50.33 -48.59
CA PRO A 50 67.78 50.14 -49.23
C PRO A 50 66.69 50.84 -48.40
N GLN A 51 65.91 51.67 -49.07
CA GLN A 51 64.69 52.24 -48.52
C GLN A 51 63.57 51.23 -48.76
N ASN A 52 62.88 50.79 -47.71
CA ASN A 52 61.71 49.92 -47.82
C ASN A 52 60.51 50.70 -48.40
N HIS A 53 59.81 50.11 -49.36
CA HIS A 53 58.60 50.58 -50.01
C HIS A 53 57.45 49.67 -49.57
N ALA A 54 56.31 50.25 -49.16
CA ALA A 54 55.15 49.43 -48.83
C ALA A 54 54.58 48.77 -50.11
N PRO A 55 53.94 47.60 -50.00
CA PRO A 55 53.22 46.97 -51.09
C PRO A 55 52.23 47.93 -51.77
N THR A 56 52.02 47.78 -53.08
CA THR A 56 51.19 48.70 -53.88
C THR A 56 49.94 48.07 -54.50
N ASP A 57 49.89 46.74 -54.60
CA ASP A 57 48.69 46.03 -55.07
C ASP A 57 48.63 44.59 -54.57
N ILE A 58 47.41 44.04 -54.50
CA ILE A 58 47.14 42.61 -54.31
C ILE A 58 46.37 42.08 -55.52
N GLY A 59 46.84 40.98 -56.12
CA GLY A 59 46.12 40.21 -57.13
C GLY A 59 45.53 38.93 -56.55
N LEU A 60 44.32 38.56 -56.96
CA LEU A 60 43.66 37.30 -56.61
C LEU A 60 43.36 36.50 -57.88
N GLY A 61 43.80 35.24 -57.92
CA GLY A 61 43.76 34.40 -59.12
C GLY A 61 42.34 34.00 -59.60
N ALA A 62 41.33 34.06 -58.75
CA ALA A 62 39.93 33.86 -59.13
C ALA A 62 38.97 34.64 -58.22
N THR A 63 37.81 35.02 -58.74
CA THR A 63 36.77 35.76 -58.03
C THR A 63 35.48 34.97 -57.90
N GLN A 64 35.54 33.65 -58.08
CA GLN A 64 34.40 32.73 -57.98
C GLN A 64 34.73 31.57 -57.05
N VAL A 65 33.74 31.11 -56.29
CA VAL A 65 33.85 29.99 -55.36
C VAL A 65 32.57 29.15 -55.45
N MET A 66 32.71 27.82 -55.50
CA MET A 66 31.57 26.91 -55.60
C MET A 66 30.87 26.77 -54.24
N GLU A 67 29.54 26.79 -54.22
CA GLU A 67 28.77 26.52 -53.00
C GLU A 67 28.86 25.05 -52.56
N GLY A 68 28.42 24.75 -51.34
CA GLY A 68 28.27 23.38 -50.83
C GLY A 68 29.56 22.56 -50.68
N LYS A 69 30.73 23.14 -50.98
CA LYS A 69 32.04 22.48 -50.84
C LYS A 69 32.79 22.98 -49.61
N ASP A 70 32.99 22.09 -48.66
CA ASP A 70 33.79 22.37 -47.46
C ASP A 70 35.24 22.74 -47.83
N GLY A 71 35.72 23.85 -47.28
CA GLY A 71 37.10 24.30 -47.47
C GLY A 71 37.45 24.73 -48.89
N ALA A 72 36.45 25.15 -49.69
CA ALA A 72 36.61 25.51 -51.10
C ALA A 72 37.75 26.52 -51.32
N GLU A 73 38.59 26.24 -52.32
CA GLU A 73 39.65 27.14 -52.76
C GLU A 73 39.09 28.26 -53.64
N VAL A 74 39.54 29.49 -53.39
CA VAL A 74 39.15 30.67 -54.17
C VAL A 74 40.22 30.99 -55.21
N GLY A 75 41.47 31.19 -54.77
CA GLY A 75 42.54 31.53 -55.70
C GLY A 75 43.81 32.01 -55.03
N LYS A 76 44.92 31.94 -55.79
CA LYS A 76 46.24 32.34 -55.30
C LYS A 76 46.34 33.86 -55.20
N LEU A 77 46.84 34.34 -54.06
CA LEU A 77 47.16 35.73 -53.79
C LEU A 77 48.57 36.07 -54.31
N THR A 78 48.71 37.28 -54.84
CA THR A 78 49.97 37.85 -55.32
C THR A 78 50.07 39.28 -54.81
N THR A 79 51.28 39.72 -54.49
CA THR A 79 51.54 41.09 -54.04
C THR A 79 52.48 41.78 -55.04
N THR A 80 52.19 43.04 -55.36
CA THR A 80 53.09 43.90 -56.14
C THR A 80 53.87 44.80 -55.20
N ASP A 81 55.19 44.66 -55.24
CA ASP A 81 56.12 45.38 -54.38
C ASP A 81 57.34 45.84 -55.20
N GLU A 82 57.84 47.04 -54.92
CA GLU A 82 59.02 47.60 -55.57
C GLU A 82 60.31 46.96 -55.04
N ASP A 83 60.28 46.43 -53.80
CA ASP A 83 61.43 45.80 -53.16
C ASP A 83 61.58 44.33 -53.55
N LYS A 84 62.56 44.09 -54.40
CA LYS A 84 62.86 42.75 -54.91
C LYS A 84 63.47 41.86 -53.82
N GLY A 85 62.68 40.91 -53.34
CA GLY A 85 63.12 39.87 -52.41
C GLY A 85 62.30 39.80 -51.13
N ASP A 86 61.38 40.74 -50.92
CA ASP A 86 60.51 40.79 -49.76
C ASP A 86 59.57 39.59 -49.70
N THR A 87 59.26 39.17 -48.48
CA THR A 87 58.33 38.08 -48.21
C THR A 87 57.02 38.66 -47.72
N HIS A 88 55.93 38.35 -48.42
CA HIS A 88 54.60 38.88 -48.07
C HIS A 88 53.78 37.89 -47.25
N THR A 89 53.13 38.40 -46.20
CA THR A 89 52.11 37.67 -45.44
C THR A 89 50.73 38.27 -45.67
N TYR A 90 49.67 37.46 -45.56
CA TYR A 90 48.30 37.90 -45.83
C TYR A 90 47.39 37.71 -44.63
N THR A 91 46.46 38.65 -44.43
CA THR A 91 45.31 38.53 -43.53
C THR A 91 44.02 38.80 -44.30
N VAL A 92 42.91 38.19 -43.87
CA VAL A 92 41.59 38.31 -44.51
C VAL A 92 40.53 38.73 -43.47
N SER A 93 39.60 39.59 -43.88
CA SER A 93 38.59 40.18 -42.99
C SER A 93 37.46 39.24 -42.56
N ASP A 94 37.21 38.17 -43.33
CA ASP A 94 36.14 37.20 -43.04
C ASP A 94 36.74 35.96 -42.36
N SER A 95 36.22 35.63 -41.18
CA SER A 95 36.73 34.56 -40.33
C SER A 95 36.55 33.17 -40.92
N ARG A 96 35.67 32.99 -41.91
CA ARG A 96 35.46 31.71 -42.61
C ARG A 96 36.60 31.39 -43.57
N PHE A 97 37.37 32.40 -43.98
CA PHE A 97 38.48 32.25 -44.92
C PHE A 97 39.82 32.17 -44.19
N GLU A 98 40.76 31.51 -44.84
CA GLU A 98 42.16 31.43 -44.45
C GLU A 98 43.06 31.52 -45.69
N VAL A 99 44.33 31.90 -45.47
CA VAL A 99 45.35 31.90 -46.51
C VAL A 99 46.40 30.87 -46.16
N VAL A 100 46.46 29.80 -46.95
CA VAL A 100 47.42 28.69 -46.76
C VAL A 100 48.31 28.63 -48.00
N ASP A 101 49.64 28.75 -47.81
CA ASP A 101 50.63 28.77 -48.89
C ASP A 101 50.34 29.81 -50.01
N GLY A 102 49.74 30.95 -49.61
CA GLY A 102 49.32 32.00 -50.53
C GLY A 102 48.04 31.70 -51.31
N MET A 103 47.33 30.61 -51.02
CA MET A 103 45.99 30.32 -51.55
C MET A 103 44.93 30.83 -50.58
N LEU A 104 44.04 31.70 -51.06
CA LEU A 104 42.82 32.04 -50.32
C LEU A 104 41.82 30.89 -50.46
N LYS A 105 41.34 30.35 -49.33
CA LYS A 105 40.36 29.25 -49.27
C LYS A 105 39.45 29.41 -48.04
N LEU A 106 38.33 28.69 -48.03
CA LEU A 106 37.54 28.51 -46.82
C LEU A 106 38.26 27.58 -45.84
N LYS A 107 38.00 27.75 -44.54
CA LYS A 107 38.44 26.83 -43.50
C LYS A 107 37.73 25.47 -43.62
N ALA A 108 38.33 24.43 -43.06
CA ALA A 108 37.71 23.12 -43.01
C ALA A 108 36.34 23.16 -42.29
N GLY A 109 35.31 22.57 -42.90
CA GLY A 109 33.92 22.58 -42.40
C GLY A 109 33.13 23.85 -42.73
N GLU A 110 33.75 24.87 -43.33
CA GLU A 110 33.05 26.05 -43.83
C GLU A 110 32.70 25.88 -45.31
N HIS A 111 31.45 26.15 -45.66
CA HIS A 111 30.95 26.20 -47.03
C HIS A 111 30.04 27.43 -47.22
N LEU A 112 29.75 27.76 -48.47
CA LEU A 112 28.84 28.85 -48.84
C LEU A 112 27.53 28.27 -49.39
N ASP A 113 26.48 29.07 -49.32
CA ASP A 113 25.14 28.77 -49.84
C ASP A 113 24.74 29.96 -50.72
N PHE A 114 24.57 29.70 -52.02
CA PHE A 114 24.26 30.70 -53.03
C PHE A 114 22.92 31.40 -52.78
N ALA A 115 21.91 30.65 -52.31
CA ALA A 115 20.58 31.18 -52.04
C ALA A 115 20.58 32.15 -50.84
N LYS A 116 21.49 31.92 -49.87
CA LYS A 116 21.65 32.82 -48.70
C LYS A 116 22.60 33.98 -48.98
N GLU A 117 23.73 33.73 -49.62
CA GLU A 117 24.82 34.69 -49.79
C GLU A 117 25.46 34.55 -51.19
N PRO A 118 24.88 35.16 -52.23
CA PRO A 118 25.37 35.02 -53.61
C PRO A 118 26.72 35.71 -53.84
N THR A 119 27.14 36.61 -52.95
CA THR A 119 28.42 37.31 -53.03
C THR A 119 29.04 37.51 -51.66
N VAL A 120 30.35 37.28 -51.53
CA VAL A 120 31.12 37.52 -50.30
C VAL A 120 32.11 38.67 -50.53
N LYS A 121 32.09 39.69 -49.66
CA LYS A 121 33.06 40.78 -49.69
C LYS A 121 34.19 40.54 -48.69
N LEU A 122 35.42 40.55 -49.18
CA LEU A 122 36.63 40.27 -48.41
C LEU A 122 37.61 41.42 -48.55
N THR A 123 38.11 41.94 -47.44
CA THR A 123 39.32 42.78 -47.45
C THR A 123 40.52 41.88 -47.16
N VAL A 124 41.47 41.83 -48.10
CA VAL A 124 42.75 41.14 -47.92
C VAL A 124 43.81 42.19 -47.69
N THR A 125 44.63 41.99 -46.65
CA THR A 125 45.77 42.86 -46.33
C THR A 125 47.06 42.08 -46.51
N THR A 126 48.00 42.64 -47.25
CA THR A 126 49.37 42.13 -47.41
C THR A 126 50.33 42.97 -46.59
N ASP A 127 51.31 42.32 -45.96
CA ASP A 127 52.36 42.91 -45.13
C ASP A 127 53.72 42.41 -45.64
N ASP A 128 54.64 43.34 -45.91
CA ASP A 128 56.00 43.08 -46.42
C ASP A 128 56.97 42.51 -45.36
N GLY A 129 56.54 42.43 -44.09
CA GLY A 129 57.37 42.00 -42.96
C GLY A 129 58.40 43.06 -42.51
N HIS A 130 58.40 44.22 -43.14
CA HIS A 130 59.30 45.35 -42.94
C HIS A 130 58.57 46.65 -42.55
N GLY A 131 57.26 46.57 -42.31
CA GLY A 131 56.42 47.62 -41.74
C GLY A 131 55.56 48.36 -42.76
N GLY A 132 55.54 47.91 -44.02
CA GLY A 132 54.64 48.37 -45.07
C GLY A 132 53.47 47.40 -45.27
N THR A 133 52.24 47.94 -45.26
CA THR A 133 51.02 47.15 -45.49
C THR A 133 50.14 47.76 -46.57
N PHE A 134 49.42 46.92 -47.31
CA PHE A 134 48.40 47.34 -48.27
C PHE A 134 47.15 46.47 -48.17
N SER A 135 45.97 47.08 -48.21
CA SER A 135 44.68 46.37 -48.16
C SER A 135 43.89 46.59 -49.45
N LYS A 136 43.25 45.52 -49.93
CA LYS A 136 42.37 45.56 -51.11
C LYS A 136 41.09 44.78 -50.86
N GLU A 137 39.96 45.34 -51.28
CA GLU A 137 38.67 44.65 -51.25
C GLU A 137 38.49 43.80 -52.52
N PHE A 138 38.07 42.55 -52.32
CA PHE A 138 37.62 41.61 -53.35
C PHE A 138 36.16 41.26 -53.10
N THR A 139 35.38 41.14 -54.17
CA THR A 139 34.03 40.57 -54.10
C THR A 139 34.06 39.21 -54.81
N LEU A 140 33.85 38.14 -54.05
CA LEU A 140 33.70 36.79 -54.58
C LEU A 140 32.26 36.55 -55.01
N GLN A 141 32.06 35.91 -56.15
CA GLN A 141 30.77 35.42 -56.60
C GLN A 141 30.64 33.95 -56.20
N VAL A 142 29.58 33.61 -55.46
CA VAL A 142 29.26 32.22 -55.16
C VAL A 142 28.60 31.62 -56.39
N GLN A 143 29.06 30.44 -56.81
CA GLN A 143 28.47 29.71 -57.94
C GLN A 143 27.39 28.76 -57.44
N ASP A 144 26.21 28.88 -58.04
CA ASP A 144 25.03 28.03 -57.84
C ASP A 144 25.30 26.60 -58.35
N ASP A 145 25.17 25.61 -57.47
CA ASP A 145 25.12 24.18 -57.78
C ASP A 145 23.66 23.73 -57.63
N PRO A 146 22.95 23.40 -58.73
CA PRO A 146 21.54 23.00 -58.69
C PRO A 146 21.24 21.78 -57.81
N ALA A 147 22.26 21.02 -57.41
CA ALA A 147 22.13 19.86 -56.53
C ALA A 147 22.29 20.20 -55.03
N TYR A 148 22.49 21.48 -54.68
CA TYR A 148 22.63 21.95 -53.30
C TYR A 148 21.53 22.96 -52.93
N PRO A 149 20.88 22.81 -51.75
CA PRO A 149 20.97 21.67 -50.84
C PRO A 149 20.30 20.40 -51.40
N PRO A 150 20.70 19.20 -50.94
CA PRO A 150 20.05 17.95 -51.35
C PRO A 150 18.55 17.97 -51.03
N VAL A 151 17.73 17.42 -51.93
CA VAL A 151 16.30 17.21 -51.72
C VAL A 151 16.14 16.08 -50.70
N VAL A 152 15.25 16.26 -49.72
CA VAL A 152 14.95 15.28 -48.68
C VAL A 152 13.54 14.74 -48.93
N ASP A 153 13.43 13.49 -49.39
CA ASP A 153 12.15 12.83 -49.65
C ASP A 153 11.82 11.82 -48.54
N ASN A 154 10.81 12.13 -47.70
CA ASN A 154 10.46 11.27 -46.57
C ASN A 154 10.01 9.86 -47.02
N GLY A 155 10.51 8.83 -46.34
CA GLY A 155 10.05 7.46 -46.44
C GLY A 155 8.71 7.19 -45.75
N SER A 156 8.22 5.96 -45.95
CA SER A 156 6.90 5.50 -45.50
C SER A 156 6.93 4.05 -45.03
N VAL A 157 6.01 3.67 -44.14
CA VAL A 157 5.86 2.28 -43.67
C VAL A 157 4.43 1.78 -43.82
N THR A 158 4.27 0.55 -44.30
CA THR A 158 2.97 -0.13 -44.48
C THR A 158 2.95 -1.50 -43.80
N ILE A 159 1.77 -1.95 -43.40
CA ILE A 159 1.56 -3.28 -42.81
C ILE A 159 0.91 -4.22 -43.83
N SER A 160 1.46 -5.43 -43.95
CA SER A 160 0.85 -6.54 -44.69
C SER A 160 0.54 -7.72 -43.77
N GLY A 161 -0.55 -8.45 -44.01
CA GLY A 161 -1.00 -9.57 -43.19
C GLY A 161 -2.48 -9.46 -42.84
N THR A 162 -3.03 -10.48 -42.16
CA THR A 162 -4.43 -10.46 -41.69
C THR A 162 -4.45 -10.16 -40.20
N ALA A 163 -5.28 -9.19 -39.78
CA ALA A 163 -5.47 -8.87 -38.37
C ALA A 163 -6.33 -9.95 -37.67
N LYS A 164 -5.74 -11.11 -37.37
CA LYS A 164 -6.40 -12.23 -36.67
C LYS A 164 -5.39 -12.93 -35.74
N VAL A 165 -5.83 -13.35 -34.56
CA VAL A 165 -4.98 -14.10 -33.59
C VAL A 165 -4.32 -15.31 -34.25
N GLY A 166 -3.01 -15.46 -34.01
CA GLY A 166 -2.16 -16.50 -34.58
C GLY A 166 -1.58 -16.16 -35.96
N GLU A 167 -2.11 -15.16 -36.67
CA GLU A 167 -1.55 -14.68 -37.93
C GLU A 167 -0.39 -13.71 -37.69
N THR A 168 0.46 -13.54 -38.71
CA THR A 168 1.63 -12.67 -38.65
C THR A 168 1.43 -11.42 -39.51
N LEU A 169 1.72 -10.26 -38.94
CA LEU A 169 1.83 -8.97 -39.60
C LEU A 169 3.29 -8.67 -39.95
N THR A 170 3.52 -8.03 -41.09
CA THR A 170 4.86 -7.68 -41.59
C THR A 170 4.90 -6.19 -41.94
N ALA A 171 5.91 -5.49 -41.42
CA ALA A 171 6.20 -4.10 -41.75
C ALA A 171 7.01 -4.02 -43.06
N ASN A 172 6.63 -3.09 -43.93
CA ASN A 172 7.30 -2.81 -45.20
C ASN A 172 7.62 -1.32 -45.28
N VAL A 173 8.92 -0.99 -45.21
CA VAL A 173 9.43 0.38 -45.37
C VAL A 173 9.77 0.63 -46.83
N VAL A 174 9.36 1.78 -47.34
CA VAL A 174 9.71 2.27 -48.68
C VAL A 174 10.22 3.69 -48.53
N ASP A 175 11.45 3.89 -48.97
CA ASP A 175 12.17 5.16 -48.92
C ASP A 175 12.66 5.53 -50.34
N PRO A 176 12.34 6.74 -50.86
CA PRO A 176 12.75 7.17 -52.20
C PRO A 176 14.27 7.31 -52.40
N ASP A 177 15.00 7.72 -51.36
CA ASP A 177 16.46 7.92 -51.36
C ASP A 177 17.21 6.65 -50.90
N GLY A 178 16.44 5.70 -50.36
CA GLY A 178 16.84 4.35 -50.02
C GLY A 178 17.35 4.24 -48.60
N VAL A 179 17.10 3.08 -47.99
CA VAL A 179 17.50 2.75 -46.62
C VAL A 179 18.07 1.33 -46.57
N ALA A 180 19.10 1.14 -45.75
CA ALA A 180 19.63 -0.19 -45.46
C ALA A 180 18.67 -0.97 -44.54
N GLU A 181 18.24 -2.16 -44.95
CA GLU A 181 17.19 -2.92 -44.25
C GLU A 181 17.58 -3.30 -42.80
N ASP A 182 18.87 -3.49 -42.54
CA ASP A 182 19.44 -3.79 -41.22
C ASP A 182 19.61 -2.55 -40.32
N ALA A 183 19.46 -1.34 -40.87
CA ALA A 183 19.48 -0.09 -40.12
C ALA A 183 18.11 0.29 -39.53
N ILE A 184 17.03 -0.37 -39.95
CA ILE A 184 15.66 -0.04 -39.56
C ILE A 184 15.32 -0.66 -38.20
N ARG A 185 14.89 0.18 -37.26
CA ARG A 185 14.37 -0.24 -35.96
C ARG A 185 12.85 -0.16 -35.95
N TYR A 186 12.17 -1.22 -35.51
CA TYR A 186 10.71 -1.26 -35.45
C TYR A 186 10.20 -1.18 -34.02
N GLN A 187 9.01 -0.64 -33.86
CA GLN A 187 8.20 -0.79 -32.66
C GLN A 187 6.74 -0.99 -33.07
N TRP A 188 6.17 -2.14 -32.75
CA TRP A 188 4.75 -2.40 -32.93
C TRP A 188 3.94 -1.80 -31.78
N LEU A 189 2.76 -1.28 -32.09
CA LEU A 189 1.86 -0.67 -31.12
C LEU A 189 0.45 -1.25 -31.26
N ALA A 190 -0.23 -1.44 -30.13
CA ALA A 190 -1.63 -1.83 -30.06
C ALA A 190 -2.45 -0.65 -29.51
N ASN A 191 -3.44 -0.17 -30.26
CA ASN A 191 -4.18 1.07 -29.96
C ASN A 191 -3.25 2.26 -29.63
N GLY A 192 -2.09 2.35 -30.30
CA GLY A 192 -1.10 3.40 -30.09
C GLY A 192 -0.15 3.20 -28.91
N GLN A 193 -0.32 2.15 -28.10
CA GLN A 193 0.60 1.80 -27.00
C GLN A 193 1.66 0.79 -27.45
N PRO A 194 2.94 0.96 -27.08
CA PRO A 194 4.01 0.02 -27.46
C PRO A 194 3.73 -1.40 -26.95
N ILE A 195 3.90 -2.38 -27.83
CA ILE A 195 3.87 -3.79 -27.45
C ILE A 195 5.28 -4.19 -27.01
N ASN A 196 5.42 -4.56 -25.74
CA ASN A 196 6.73 -4.90 -25.18
C ASN A 196 7.40 -6.06 -25.94
N GLY A 197 8.66 -5.87 -26.33
CA GLY A 197 9.46 -6.83 -27.10
C GLY A 197 9.06 -7.01 -28.56
N ALA A 198 8.07 -6.28 -29.07
CA ALA A 198 7.68 -6.33 -30.48
C ALA A 198 8.49 -5.32 -31.31
N THR A 199 9.77 -5.62 -31.50
CA THR A 199 10.74 -4.77 -32.20
C THR A 199 11.22 -5.35 -33.53
N GLU A 200 10.71 -6.51 -33.90
CA GLU A 200 11.06 -7.21 -35.14
C GLU A 200 10.26 -6.66 -36.34
N LYS A 201 10.75 -6.92 -37.55
CA LYS A 201 10.03 -6.58 -38.80
C LYS A 201 8.64 -7.23 -38.89
N THR A 202 8.44 -8.33 -38.17
CA THR A 202 7.19 -9.08 -38.13
C THR A 202 6.62 -9.18 -36.72
N TYR A 203 5.30 -9.20 -36.58
CA TYR A 203 4.61 -9.41 -35.31
C TYR A 203 3.49 -10.46 -35.44
N THR A 204 3.56 -11.54 -34.65
CA THR A 204 2.49 -12.55 -34.56
C THR A 204 1.44 -12.11 -33.53
N LEU A 205 0.19 -12.01 -33.98
CA LEU A 205 -0.94 -11.53 -33.19
C LEU A 205 -1.31 -12.51 -32.09
N ARG A 206 -1.45 -12.00 -30.87
CA ARG A 206 -1.70 -12.77 -29.64
C ARG A 206 -3.17 -12.62 -29.21
N PRO A 207 -3.70 -13.52 -28.36
CA PRO A 207 -5.05 -13.38 -27.82
C PRO A 207 -5.33 -12.01 -27.18
N ASN A 208 -4.32 -11.40 -26.54
CA ASN A 208 -4.43 -10.08 -25.92
C ASN A 208 -4.53 -8.91 -26.93
N ASP A 209 -4.37 -9.17 -28.23
CA ASP A 209 -4.49 -8.16 -29.29
C ASP A 209 -5.90 -8.06 -29.87
N VAL A 210 -6.80 -9.02 -29.57
CA VAL A 210 -8.18 -9.05 -30.07
C VAL A 210 -8.89 -7.72 -29.78
N GLY A 211 -9.61 -7.19 -30.78
CA GLY A 211 -10.31 -5.91 -30.65
C GLY A 211 -9.39 -4.68 -30.61
N LYS A 212 -8.07 -4.82 -30.73
CA LYS A 212 -7.13 -3.70 -30.88
C LYS A 212 -6.80 -3.48 -32.35
N SER A 213 -6.46 -2.24 -32.71
CA SER A 213 -5.84 -1.92 -34.00
C SER A 213 -4.32 -1.89 -33.84
N ILE A 214 -3.60 -2.43 -34.81
CA ILE A 214 -2.14 -2.52 -34.76
C ILE A 214 -1.53 -1.48 -35.69
N THR A 215 -0.48 -0.81 -35.23
CA THR A 215 0.37 0.09 -36.00
C THR A 215 1.83 -0.29 -35.80
N VAL A 216 2.72 0.15 -36.69
CA VAL A 216 4.17 0.03 -36.51
C VAL A 216 4.84 1.36 -36.78
N LYS A 217 5.85 1.70 -35.97
CA LYS A 217 6.80 2.78 -36.24
C LYS A 217 8.11 2.18 -36.73
N ALA A 218 8.73 2.82 -37.71
CA ALA A 218 10.06 2.48 -38.19
C ALA A 218 10.96 3.69 -37.98
N GLU A 219 12.15 3.49 -37.40
CA GLU A 219 13.14 4.54 -37.14
C GLU A 219 14.47 4.17 -37.82
N TYR A 220 15.03 5.08 -38.62
CA TYR A 220 16.25 4.86 -39.39
C TYR A 220 16.91 6.18 -39.83
N ASP A 221 18.17 6.10 -40.24
CA ASP A 221 18.83 7.12 -41.06
C ASP A 221 18.91 6.59 -42.50
N ASP A 222 18.53 7.41 -43.47
CA ASP A 222 18.56 7.05 -44.90
C ASP A 222 20.00 7.08 -45.49
N ASN A 223 20.11 6.81 -46.79
CA ASN A 223 21.40 6.82 -47.50
C ASN A 223 22.06 8.20 -47.62
N ILE A 224 21.32 9.29 -47.38
CA ILE A 224 21.84 10.67 -47.37
C ILE A 224 22.00 11.22 -45.95
N GLN A 225 21.89 10.35 -44.93
CA GLN A 225 22.00 10.67 -43.51
C GLN A 225 20.89 11.59 -42.98
N HIS A 226 19.70 11.51 -43.56
CA HIS A 226 18.49 12.11 -42.99
C HIS A 226 17.82 11.13 -42.01
N HIS A 227 17.47 11.62 -40.82
CA HIS A 227 16.83 10.82 -39.78
C HIS A 227 15.30 10.82 -39.96
N GLU A 228 14.70 9.63 -39.98
CA GLU A 228 13.28 9.44 -40.21
C GLU A 228 12.61 8.53 -39.19
N ASN A 229 11.31 8.79 -38.93
CA ASN A 229 10.47 7.99 -38.04
C ASN A 229 9.03 7.83 -38.57
N PRO A 230 8.81 7.22 -39.76
CA PRO A 230 7.46 7.03 -40.29
C PRO A 230 6.64 6.04 -39.46
N GLY A 231 5.33 6.33 -39.34
CA GLY A 231 4.34 5.43 -38.75
C GLY A 231 3.39 4.87 -39.81
N SER A 232 2.92 3.64 -39.59
CA SER A 232 1.96 3.02 -40.49
C SER A 232 0.54 3.50 -40.23
N GLU A 233 -0.33 3.36 -41.23
CA GLU A 233 -1.76 3.32 -41.00
C GLU A 233 -2.13 2.15 -40.08
N ALA A 234 -3.23 2.30 -39.34
CA ALA A 234 -3.72 1.28 -38.44
C ALA A 234 -4.37 0.11 -39.20
N THR A 235 -4.13 -1.12 -38.75
CA THR A 235 -4.90 -2.27 -39.24
C THR A 235 -6.38 -2.15 -38.84
N GLY A 236 -7.23 -2.98 -39.46
CA GLY A 236 -8.53 -3.31 -38.86
C GLY A 236 -8.37 -3.91 -37.46
N LYS A 237 -9.49 -4.00 -36.74
CA LYS A 237 -9.56 -4.65 -35.41
C LYS A 237 -9.14 -6.12 -35.53
N VAL A 238 -8.26 -6.57 -34.65
CA VAL A 238 -7.80 -7.97 -34.63
C VAL A 238 -8.96 -8.90 -34.30
N GLN A 239 -9.18 -9.89 -35.17
CA GLN A 239 -10.21 -10.92 -35.05
C GLN A 239 -9.77 -12.07 -34.12
N GLY A 240 -10.73 -12.75 -33.51
CA GLY A 240 -10.47 -13.92 -32.66
C GLY A 240 -9.98 -15.15 -33.43
N ASP A 241 -9.55 -16.19 -32.71
CA ASP A 241 -9.08 -17.45 -33.29
C ASP A 241 -10.20 -18.30 -33.94
N GLY A 242 -11.47 -17.98 -33.64
CA GLY A 242 -12.66 -18.69 -34.12
C GLY A 242 -13.13 -19.83 -33.23
N VAL A 243 -12.58 -19.95 -32.02
CA VAL A 243 -13.02 -20.90 -31.00
C VAL A 243 -13.76 -20.12 -29.90
N ASP A 244 -15.01 -20.49 -29.62
CA ASP A 244 -15.80 -19.84 -28.56
C ASP A 244 -15.08 -19.87 -27.22
N PRO A 245 -15.04 -18.76 -26.47
CA PRO A 245 -14.52 -18.75 -25.09
C PRO A 245 -15.44 -19.55 -24.16
N THR A 246 -14.93 -19.84 -22.97
CA THR A 246 -15.75 -20.32 -21.85
C THR A 246 -16.07 -19.19 -20.89
N VAL A 247 -17.28 -19.18 -20.33
CA VAL A 247 -17.73 -18.17 -19.36
C VAL A 247 -18.04 -18.78 -17.99
N SER A 248 -17.65 -18.06 -16.96
CA SER A 248 -17.73 -18.46 -15.55
C SER A 248 -18.14 -17.30 -14.65
N LEU A 249 -18.66 -17.61 -13.45
CA LEU A 249 -18.95 -16.62 -12.41
C LEU A 249 -17.92 -16.64 -11.29
N ILE A 250 -17.59 -15.46 -10.78
CA ILE A 250 -16.71 -15.24 -9.63
C ILE A 250 -17.31 -14.08 -8.81
N GLY A 251 -17.21 -14.14 -7.48
CA GLY A 251 -17.51 -13.01 -6.60
C GLY A 251 -17.46 -13.43 -5.13
N PRO A 252 -17.75 -12.50 -4.21
CA PRO A 252 -17.60 -12.74 -2.78
C PRO A 252 -18.62 -13.76 -2.27
N GLY A 253 -18.17 -14.57 -1.30
CA GLY A 253 -18.98 -15.58 -0.61
C GLY A 253 -19.81 -15.02 0.54
N GLU A 254 -19.63 -13.75 0.87
CA GLU A 254 -20.28 -13.07 1.99
C GLU A 254 -20.71 -11.66 1.54
N VAL A 255 -21.89 -11.23 1.98
CA VAL A 255 -22.41 -9.89 1.72
C VAL A 255 -23.04 -9.36 3.01
N PRO A 256 -22.60 -8.22 3.56
CA PRO A 256 -23.26 -7.61 4.70
C PRO A 256 -24.72 -7.29 4.39
N GLU A 257 -25.58 -7.38 5.40
CA GLU A 257 -26.92 -6.83 5.35
C GLU A 257 -26.86 -5.32 5.09
N GLY A 258 -27.86 -4.78 4.38
CA GLY A 258 -27.79 -3.41 3.82
C GLY A 258 -26.71 -3.16 2.76
N GLY A 259 -25.83 -4.14 2.53
CA GLY A 259 -24.65 -4.05 1.69
C GLY A 259 -24.87 -4.39 0.22
N LYS A 260 -23.79 -4.18 -0.55
CA LYS A 260 -23.70 -4.57 -1.96
C LYS A 260 -22.41 -5.35 -2.20
N ALA A 261 -22.53 -6.40 -3.00
CA ALA A 261 -21.40 -7.20 -3.43
C ALA A 261 -21.28 -7.19 -4.95
N THR A 262 -20.04 -7.07 -5.45
CA THR A 262 -19.75 -7.11 -6.89
C THR A 262 -19.37 -8.52 -7.32
N TYR A 263 -20.06 -9.02 -8.33
CA TYR A 263 -19.83 -10.30 -8.99
C TYR A 263 -19.34 -10.05 -10.41
N THR A 264 -18.53 -10.96 -10.92
CA THR A 264 -17.89 -10.87 -12.23
C THR A 264 -18.24 -12.09 -13.07
N ALA A 265 -18.74 -11.86 -14.28
CA ALA A 265 -18.72 -12.84 -15.35
C ALA A 265 -17.39 -12.75 -16.09
N MET A 266 -16.70 -13.87 -16.24
CA MET A 266 -15.33 -13.92 -16.75
C MET A 266 -15.19 -14.91 -17.91
N LEU A 267 -14.54 -14.46 -18.98
CA LEU A 267 -14.10 -15.26 -20.11
C LEU A 267 -12.67 -15.75 -19.88
N ASP A 268 -12.37 -16.94 -20.37
CA ASP A 268 -11.00 -17.46 -20.44
C ASP A 268 -10.11 -16.73 -21.47
N LYS A 269 -10.72 -16.07 -22.45
CA LYS A 269 -10.05 -15.26 -23.47
C LYS A 269 -10.97 -14.20 -24.09
N ALA A 270 -10.38 -13.13 -24.62
CA ALA A 270 -11.12 -12.03 -25.26
C ALA A 270 -11.73 -12.46 -26.60
N THR A 271 -12.87 -11.85 -26.95
CA THR A 271 -13.60 -12.09 -28.21
C THR A 271 -13.65 -10.84 -29.09
N ASP A 272 -13.87 -11.02 -30.38
CA ASP A 272 -14.06 -9.92 -31.35
C ASP A 272 -15.52 -9.46 -31.47
N HIS A 273 -16.40 -9.98 -30.60
CA HIS A 273 -17.82 -9.67 -30.51
C HIS A 273 -18.26 -9.70 -29.04
N ASP A 274 -19.38 -9.05 -28.74
CA ASP A 274 -19.91 -9.01 -27.38
C ASP A 274 -20.42 -10.40 -26.95
N VAL A 275 -20.14 -10.78 -25.71
CA VAL A 275 -20.70 -11.97 -25.06
C VAL A 275 -21.80 -11.54 -24.09
N THR A 276 -22.99 -12.14 -24.20
CA THR A 276 -24.09 -11.87 -23.26
C THR A 276 -24.34 -13.07 -22.36
N VAL A 277 -24.31 -12.85 -21.05
CA VAL A 277 -24.49 -13.86 -20.00
C VAL A 277 -25.82 -13.61 -19.30
N SER A 278 -26.70 -14.62 -19.27
CA SER A 278 -27.97 -14.58 -18.55
C SER A 278 -27.81 -15.16 -17.15
N LEU A 279 -28.32 -14.46 -16.16
CA LEU A 279 -28.15 -14.73 -14.74
C LEU A 279 -29.51 -14.97 -14.08
N ASP A 280 -29.54 -15.89 -13.12
CA ASP A 280 -30.69 -16.09 -12.23
C ASP A 280 -30.25 -16.11 -10.77
N LEU A 281 -31.16 -15.72 -9.89
CA LEU A 281 -30.93 -15.66 -8.44
C LEU A 281 -31.70 -16.80 -7.78
N ASN A 282 -30.97 -17.72 -7.15
CA ASN A 282 -31.50 -18.89 -6.46
C ASN A 282 -31.49 -18.65 -4.94
N TYR A 283 -32.60 -18.91 -4.26
CA TYR A 283 -32.68 -18.83 -2.80
C TYR A 283 -32.53 -20.23 -2.19
N TYR A 284 -31.53 -20.43 -1.32
CA TYR A 284 -31.36 -21.70 -0.62
C TYR A 284 -32.11 -21.63 0.72
N LEU A 285 -32.95 -22.63 0.98
CA LEU A 285 -33.88 -22.71 2.11
C LEU A 285 -33.20 -22.55 3.48
N SER A 286 -33.22 -21.32 4.01
CA SER A 286 -33.42 -20.87 5.41
C SER A 286 -32.76 -19.50 5.57
N GLY A 287 -33.55 -18.48 5.96
CA GLY A 287 -33.04 -17.18 6.41
C GLY A 287 -33.50 -15.96 5.61
N ALA A 288 -33.19 -15.89 4.31
CA ALA A 288 -33.57 -14.72 3.51
C ALA A 288 -35.06 -14.83 3.11
N LYS A 289 -35.89 -13.85 3.53
CA LYS A 289 -37.24 -13.70 2.99
C LYS A 289 -37.14 -13.44 1.48
N ASP A 290 -37.97 -14.09 0.68
CA ASP A 290 -38.07 -13.86 -0.77
C ASP A 290 -38.19 -12.34 -1.04
N GLY A 291 -37.28 -11.79 -1.85
CA GLY A 291 -37.21 -10.36 -2.17
C GLY A 291 -36.24 -9.51 -1.34
N SER A 292 -35.50 -10.07 -0.38
CA SER A 292 -34.44 -9.32 0.33
C SER A 292 -33.14 -9.15 -0.47
N ILE A 293 -32.99 -9.87 -1.60
CA ILE A 293 -31.78 -9.87 -2.41
C ILE A 293 -32.15 -9.55 -3.86
N SER A 294 -31.38 -8.68 -4.51
CA SER A 294 -31.61 -8.29 -5.89
C SER A 294 -30.32 -8.20 -6.68
N LEU A 295 -30.36 -8.60 -7.95
CA LEU A 295 -29.26 -8.38 -8.89
C LEU A 295 -29.47 -7.06 -9.62
N SER A 296 -28.40 -6.29 -9.82
CA SER A 296 -28.45 -5.06 -10.62
C SER A 296 -28.90 -5.35 -12.05
N ASN A 297 -28.46 -6.48 -12.61
CA ASN A 297 -28.80 -6.93 -13.94
C ASN A 297 -29.05 -8.44 -13.96
N LYS A 298 -30.08 -8.89 -14.69
CA LYS A 298 -30.29 -10.32 -15.01
C LYS A 298 -29.55 -10.77 -16.27
N GLN A 299 -28.94 -9.83 -16.98
CA GLN A 299 -28.05 -10.10 -18.11
C GLN A 299 -26.84 -9.18 -18.00
N VAL A 300 -25.65 -9.74 -18.17
CA VAL A 300 -24.39 -8.98 -18.24
C VAL A 300 -23.79 -9.13 -19.63
N THR A 301 -23.28 -8.04 -20.20
CA THR A 301 -22.60 -8.04 -21.49
C THR A 301 -21.12 -7.80 -21.25
N ILE A 302 -20.28 -8.71 -21.73
CA ILE A 302 -18.83 -8.56 -21.82
C ILE A 302 -18.54 -7.99 -23.22
N PRO A 303 -18.12 -6.71 -23.35
CA PRO A 303 -17.88 -6.10 -24.65
C PRO A 303 -16.78 -6.79 -25.44
N ALA A 304 -16.83 -6.69 -26.76
CA ALA A 304 -15.75 -7.16 -27.64
C ALA A 304 -14.38 -6.58 -27.20
N GLY A 305 -13.38 -7.44 -27.10
CA GLY A 305 -12.02 -7.12 -26.64
C GLY A 305 -11.83 -7.24 -25.12
N GLU A 306 -12.91 -7.29 -24.34
CA GLU A 306 -12.87 -7.47 -22.89
C GLU A 306 -12.99 -8.95 -22.50
N THR A 307 -12.53 -9.28 -21.30
CA THR A 307 -12.65 -10.65 -20.73
C THR A 307 -13.54 -10.70 -19.51
N ARG A 308 -14.01 -9.56 -19.00
CA ARG A 308 -14.76 -9.50 -17.75
C ARG A 308 -15.88 -8.47 -17.85
N ALA A 309 -16.98 -8.72 -17.15
CA ALA A 309 -17.99 -7.72 -16.87
C ALA A 309 -18.56 -7.95 -15.47
N THR A 310 -18.87 -6.85 -14.79
CA THR A 310 -19.34 -6.88 -13.40
C THR A 310 -20.84 -6.63 -13.31
N PHE A 311 -21.44 -7.13 -12.24
CA PHE A 311 -22.80 -6.85 -11.81
C PHE A 311 -22.85 -6.92 -10.29
N THR A 312 -23.87 -6.36 -9.65
CA THR A 312 -23.95 -6.35 -8.19
C THR A 312 -25.13 -7.16 -7.69
N ALA A 313 -24.97 -7.82 -6.54
CA ALA A 313 -26.08 -8.22 -5.71
C ALA A 313 -26.21 -7.21 -4.56
N SER A 314 -27.43 -6.74 -4.29
CA SER A 314 -27.74 -5.88 -3.15
C SER A 314 -28.58 -6.67 -2.16
N VAL A 315 -28.22 -6.58 -0.89
CA VAL A 315 -28.95 -7.16 0.23
C VAL A 315 -29.68 -6.01 0.93
N ALA A 316 -30.98 -6.18 1.14
CA ALA A 316 -31.77 -5.22 1.89
C ALA A 316 -31.44 -5.32 3.38
N ASP A 317 -31.30 -4.16 4.03
CA ASP A 317 -31.15 -4.01 5.47
C ASP A 317 -32.49 -4.24 6.19
N ASN A 318 -32.53 -5.17 7.14
CA ASN A 318 -33.66 -5.41 8.03
C ASN A 318 -33.52 -4.73 9.41
N ASN A 319 -32.32 -4.22 9.75
CA ASN A 319 -31.97 -3.51 10.98
C ASN A 319 -32.25 -4.34 12.26
N GLU A 320 -32.13 -5.67 12.21
CA GLU A 320 -32.36 -6.64 13.30
C GLU A 320 -31.09 -7.45 13.59
N VAL A 321 -30.54 -7.32 14.80
CA VAL A 321 -29.44 -8.21 15.28
C VAL A 321 -29.88 -9.67 15.25
N ASN A 322 -29.11 -10.50 14.55
CA ASN A 322 -29.58 -11.77 14.00
C ASN A 322 -28.95 -12.99 14.67
N ASP A 323 -28.76 -12.88 15.98
CA ASP A 323 -28.18 -13.90 16.86
C ASP A 323 -29.19 -14.96 17.32
N ARG A 324 -30.43 -14.97 16.79
CA ARG A 324 -31.47 -15.91 17.25
C ARG A 324 -31.30 -17.29 16.60
N PRO A 325 -31.05 -18.36 17.38
CA PRO A 325 -30.82 -19.72 16.86
C PRO A 325 -31.97 -20.29 16.02
N GLU A 326 -33.18 -19.78 16.25
CA GLU A 326 -34.44 -20.26 15.66
C GLU A 326 -34.90 -19.49 14.41
N ASN A 327 -34.20 -18.41 14.04
CA ASN A 327 -34.45 -17.67 12.81
C ASN A 327 -33.19 -16.92 12.34
N PRO A 328 -32.16 -17.64 11.85
CA PRO A 328 -30.98 -17.00 11.29
C PRO A 328 -31.38 -16.28 9.99
N SER A 329 -31.58 -14.96 10.04
CA SER A 329 -31.94 -14.15 8.87
C SER A 329 -30.73 -13.91 7.94
N THR A 330 -29.54 -14.39 8.34
CA THR A 330 -28.33 -14.56 7.52
C THR A 330 -28.55 -15.67 6.48
N GLY A 331 -29.49 -15.40 5.56
CA GLY A 331 -29.89 -16.32 4.52
C GLY A 331 -28.79 -16.60 3.51
N ARG A 332 -28.92 -17.72 2.82
CA ARG A 332 -28.04 -18.10 1.71
C ARG A 332 -28.70 -17.83 0.37
N PHE A 333 -27.94 -17.27 -0.55
CA PHE A 333 -28.36 -17.12 -1.94
C PHE A 333 -27.33 -17.69 -2.89
N GLY A 334 -27.73 -17.91 -4.13
CA GLY A 334 -26.85 -18.27 -5.21
C GLY A 334 -27.16 -17.51 -6.47
N ILE A 335 -26.15 -17.35 -7.31
CA ILE A 335 -26.28 -16.74 -8.63
C ILE A 335 -25.86 -17.79 -9.65
N GLU A 336 -26.69 -18.01 -10.66
CA GLU A 336 -26.48 -19.02 -11.69
C GLU A 336 -26.46 -18.42 -13.09
N ILE A 337 -25.49 -18.83 -13.92
CA ILE A 337 -25.55 -18.63 -15.37
C ILE A 337 -26.58 -19.59 -15.95
N THR A 338 -27.69 -19.05 -16.42
CA THR A 338 -28.75 -19.82 -17.11
C THR A 338 -28.52 -19.95 -18.61
N GLY A 339 -27.65 -19.12 -19.19
CA GLY A 339 -27.23 -19.22 -20.57
C GLY A 339 -26.21 -18.16 -20.97
N ALA A 340 -25.47 -18.42 -22.06
CA ALA A 340 -24.52 -17.48 -22.64
C ALA A 340 -24.61 -17.49 -24.16
N SER A 341 -24.57 -16.31 -24.77
CA SER A 341 -24.51 -16.11 -26.23
C SER A 341 -23.12 -15.58 -26.59
N GLY A 342 -22.43 -16.26 -27.52
CA GLY A 342 -21.03 -15.95 -27.87
C GLY A 342 -19.98 -16.63 -26.98
N ALA A 343 -20.39 -17.47 -26.02
CA ALA A 343 -19.50 -18.24 -25.16
C ALA A 343 -20.16 -19.57 -24.74
N LYS A 344 -19.34 -20.56 -24.36
CA LYS A 344 -19.80 -21.80 -23.73
C LYS A 344 -19.84 -21.62 -22.21
N VAL A 345 -20.93 -22.03 -21.58
CA VAL A 345 -21.04 -22.01 -20.11
C VAL A 345 -20.15 -23.11 -19.53
N ASN A 346 -19.31 -22.77 -18.56
CA ASN A 346 -18.57 -23.76 -17.78
C ASN A 346 -19.49 -24.35 -16.70
N ASP A 347 -19.96 -25.58 -16.88
CA ASP A 347 -20.91 -26.24 -15.98
C ASP A 347 -20.46 -26.34 -14.53
N ALA A 348 -19.15 -26.43 -14.29
CA ALA A 348 -18.59 -26.54 -12.94
C ALA A 348 -18.55 -25.18 -12.22
N ALA A 349 -18.59 -24.08 -12.99
CA ALA A 349 -18.35 -22.71 -12.58
C ALA A 349 -19.53 -21.76 -12.87
N LYS A 350 -20.69 -22.33 -13.19
CA LYS A 350 -21.89 -21.57 -13.57
C LYS A 350 -22.72 -21.12 -12.37
N GLN A 351 -22.48 -21.67 -11.18
CA GLN A 351 -23.21 -21.30 -9.96
C GLN A 351 -22.22 -20.80 -8.91
N LEU A 352 -22.60 -19.74 -8.20
CA LEU A 352 -21.96 -19.31 -6.95
C LEU A 352 -22.97 -19.37 -5.82
N LYS A 353 -22.47 -19.50 -4.59
CA LYS A 353 -23.26 -19.37 -3.36
C LYS A 353 -22.63 -18.29 -2.50
N ALA A 354 -23.48 -17.53 -1.80
CA ALA A 354 -23.05 -16.50 -0.88
C ALA A 354 -23.96 -16.47 0.36
N LEU A 355 -23.38 -16.02 1.47
CA LEU A 355 -24.00 -15.84 2.77
C LEU A 355 -24.30 -14.35 2.99
N VAL A 356 -25.47 -14.04 3.55
CA VAL A 356 -25.73 -12.71 4.11
C VAL A 356 -25.14 -12.66 5.52
N ILE A 357 -24.34 -11.65 5.84
CA ILE A 357 -23.78 -11.44 7.18
C ILE A 357 -24.47 -10.27 7.85
N ASP A 358 -24.78 -10.42 9.13
CA ASP A 358 -25.33 -9.37 9.97
C ASP A 358 -24.34 -8.21 10.11
N ASP A 359 -24.76 -6.98 9.83
CA ASP A 359 -23.92 -5.79 9.98
C ASP A 359 -24.17 -5.07 11.32
N GLU A 360 -25.15 -5.52 12.11
CA GLU A 360 -25.47 -4.99 13.41
C GLU A 360 -24.60 -5.56 14.54
N ALA A 361 -24.31 -4.72 15.53
CA ALA A 361 -23.50 -5.12 16.67
C ALA A 361 -24.21 -6.17 17.54
N ALA A 362 -23.49 -7.25 17.87
CA ALA A 362 -23.98 -8.31 18.76
C ALA A 362 -24.57 -7.74 20.06
N LEU A 363 -25.75 -8.26 20.42
CA LEU A 363 -26.46 -7.90 21.65
C LEU A 363 -25.64 -8.32 22.88
N PRO A 364 -25.75 -7.60 24.02
CA PRO A 364 -25.16 -8.07 25.27
C PRO A 364 -25.81 -9.39 25.70
N SER A 365 -25.06 -10.20 26.45
CA SER A 365 -25.52 -11.47 26.98
C SER A 365 -25.84 -11.39 28.48
N LEU A 366 -26.80 -12.22 28.92
CA LEU A 366 -27.34 -12.23 30.28
C LEU A 366 -26.81 -13.41 31.12
N THR A 367 -26.46 -13.13 32.37
CA THR A 367 -26.14 -14.13 33.42
C THR A 367 -27.07 -13.98 34.62
N LEU A 368 -27.25 -15.07 35.35
CA LEU A 368 -28.04 -15.19 36.58
C LEU A 368 -27.18 -15.81 37.68
N ASN A 369 -27.13 -15.13 38.82
CA ASN A 369 -26.46 -15.61 40.03
C ASN A 369 -27.36 -15.40 41.23
N THR A 370 -27.09 -16.10 42.34
CA THR A 370 -27.78 -15.88 43.62
C THR A 370 -26.78 -15.83 44.76
N ASP A 371 -27.10 -15.03 45.80
CA ASP A 371 -26.32 -14.98 47.03
C ASP A 371 -26.54 -16.21 47.92
N GLN A 372 -27.70 -16.85 47.82
CA GLN A 372 -28.10 -18.00 48.64
C GLN A 372 -28.93 -19.02 47.84
N PRO A 373 -28.29 -19.98 47.17
CA PRO A 373 -29.02 -21.04 46.44
C PRO A 373 -29.56 -22.15 47.36
N SER A 374 -29.22 -22.18 48.65
CA SER A 374 -29.90 -23.03 49.61
C SER A 374 -30.62 -22.14 50.60
N LEU A 375 -31.94 -22.15 50.52
CA LEU A 375 -32.85 -21.38 51.34
C LEU A 375 -33.26 -22.22 52.55
N THR A 376 -33.35 -21.55 53.69
CA THR A 376 -34.13 -22.06 54.81
C THR A 376 -35.59 -21.66 54.61
N GLU A 377 -36.57 -22.46 55.02
CA GLU A 377 -37.98 -22.05 55.05
C GLU A 377 -38.19 -20.69 55.73
N GLY A 378 -38.95 -19.81 55.09
CA GLY A 378 -39.12 -18.41 55.49
C GLY A 378 -37.94 -17.50 55.14
N GLY A 379 -36.86 -18.06 54.57
CA GLY A 379 -35.69 -17.34 54.09
C GLY A 379 -35.88 -16.73 52.70
N THR A 380 -35.07 -15.73 52.41
CA THR A 380 -35.10 -15.01 51.14
C THR A 380 -33.69 -14.90 50.57
N ALA A 381 -33.55 -15.21 49.29
CA ALA A 381 -32.33 -15.07 48.50
C ALA A 381 -32.50 -13.98 47.45
N THR A 382 -31.39 -13.28 47.15
CA THR A 382 -31.31 -12.28 46.10
C THR A 382 -30.65 -12.88 44.88
N TYR A 383 -31.39 -12.89 43.77
CA TYR A 383 -30.93 -13.28 42.46
C TYR A 383 -30.55 -12.01 41.68
N THR A 384 -29.38 -12.04 41.06
CA THR A 384 -28.82 -10.93 40.29
C THR A 384 -28.72 -11.35 38.84
N VAL A 385 -29.38 -10.58 37.97
CA VAL A 385 -29.27 -10.68 36.52
C VAL A 385 -28.23 -9.67 36.06
N THR A 386 -27.20 -10.10 35.33
CA THR A 386 -26.07 -9.26 34.89
C THR A 386 -25.88 -9.31 33.38
N LEU A 387 -25.68 -8.14 32.76
CA LEU A 387 -25.27 -7.97 31.37
C LEU A 387 -23.75 -8.03 31.23
N SER A 388 -23.29 -8.60 30.11
CA SER A 388 -21.87 -8.59 29.73
C SER A 388 -21.32 -7.18 29.44
N LYS A 389 -22.17 -6.26 28.99
CA LYS A 389 -21.86 -4.83 28.78
C LYS A 389 -23.11 -3.97 28.99
N ALA A 390 -22.92 -2.70 29.36
CA ALA A 390 -24.03 -1.76 29.49
C ALA A 390 -24.66 -1.45 28.12
N THR A 391 -25.97 -1.17 28.11
CA THR A 391 -26.71 -0.77 26.90
C THR A 391 -27.28 0.63 27.05
N ASP A 392 -27.54 1.30 25.92
CA ASP A 392 -28.21 2.61 25.87
C ASP A 392 -29.74 2.52 25.96
N HIS A 393 -30.29 1.32 26.04
CA HIS A 393 -31.72 1.03 26.13
C HIS A 393 -32.00 -0.03 27.21
N PRO A 394 -33.21 -0.03 27.82
CA PRO A 394 -33.54 -1.01 28.86
C PRO A 394 -33.65 -2.43 28.29
N VAL A 395 -33.08 -3.38 29.02
CA VAL A 395 -33.16 -4.83 28.71
C VAL A 395 -34.19 -5.48 29.62
N SER A 396 -35.05 -6.35 29.08
CA SER A 396 -36.00 -7.11 29.90
C SER A 396 -35.89 -8.61 29.68
N VAL A 397 -36.08 -9.39 30.74
CA VAL A 397 -36.03 -10.86 30.69
C VAL A 397 -37.10 -11.45 31.61
N ASP A 398 -37.72 -12.54 31.18
CA ASP A 398 -38.72 -13.27 31.96
C ASP A 398 -38.03 -14.30 32.86
N ILE A 399 -38.60 -14.51 34.05
CA ILE A 399 -38.13 -15.47 35.04
C ILE A 399 -39.05 -16.68 35.02
N ASP A 400 -38.49 -17.84 34.69
CA ASP A 400 -39.18 -19.13 34.71
C ASP A 400 -38.80 -19.91 35.98
N PHE A 401 -39.80 -20.31 36.75
CA PHE A 401 -39.62 -21.15 37.92
C PHE A 401 -39.91 -22.59 37.51
N VAL A 402 -38.90 -23.45 37.68
CA VAL A 402 -39.01 -24.87 37.39
C VAL A 402 -38.92 -25.64 38.71
N PRO A 403 -40.04 -26.23 39.21
CA PRO A 403 -40.08 -26.97 40.48
C PRO A 403 -39.29 -28.30 40.47
N PHE A 404 -38.43 -28.52 39.48
CA PHE A 404 -37.73 -29.79 39.31
C PHE A 404 -36.46 -29.84 40.16
N ALA A 405 -36.31 -30.93 40.91
CA ALA A 405 -35.10 -31.25 41.64
C ALA A 405 -34.07 -31.94 40.75
N LEU A 406 -32.80 -31.52 40.88
CA LEU A 406 -31.67 -32.25 40.32
C LEU A 406 -31.23 -33.32 41.33
N GLY A 407 -31.37 -34.59 40.95
CA GLY A 407 -30.93 -35.72 41.76
C GLY A 407 -32.05 -36.61 42.29
N ILE A 408 -31.69 -37.55 43.17
CA ILE A 408 -32.60 -38.53 43.78
C ILE A 408 -32.87 -38.20 45.26
N GLU A 409 -31.94 -37.50 45.92
CA GLU A 409 -32.02 -37.17 47.36
C GLU A 409 -32.79 -35.86 47.66
N VAL A 410 -33.27 -35.17 46.62
CA VAL A 410 -33.99 -33.90 46.70
C VAL A 410 -35.36 -34.07 46.04
N GLN A 411 -36.42 -33.63 46.72
CA GLN A 411 -37.78 -33.66 46.17
C GLN A 411 -38.05 -32.42 45.32
N ASN A 412 -38.95 -32.51 44.35
CA ASN A 412 -39.41 -31.34 43.62
C ASN A 412 -40.09 -30.36 44.58
N ALA A 413 -39.70 -29.09 44.53
CA ALA A 413 -40.51 -28.05 45.16
C ALA A 413 -41.90 -27.99 44.48
N SER A 414 -42.88 -27.42 45.15
CA SER A 414 -44.17 -27.05 44.58
C SER A 414 -44.23 -25.55 44.31
N ASP A 415 -45.19 -25.12 43.49
CA ASP A 415 -45.44 -23.70 43.25
C ASP A 415 -45.84 -22.93 44.53
N ASN A 416 -46.23 -23.63 45.60
CA ASN A 416 -46.57 -23.01 46.88
C ASN A 416 -45.36 -22.82 47.79
N ASP A 417 -44.20 -23.41 47.48
CA ASP A 417 -43.04 -23.40 48.37
C ASP A 417 -42.14 -22.20 48.09
N VAL A 418 -42.34 -21.52 46.95
CA VAL A 418 -41.53 -20.38 46.52
C VAL A 418 -42.39 -19.19 46.09
N THR A 419 -42.05 -18.01 46.62
CA THR A 419 -42.57 -16.73 46.15
C THR A 419 -41.48 -15.93 45.45
N LEU A 420 -41.68 -15.61 44.16
CA LEU A 420 -40.85 -14.67 43.41
C LEU A 420 -41.35 -13.24 43.61
N SER A 421 -40.44 -12.29 43.86
CA SER A 421 -40.77 -10.86 43.92
C SER A 421 -41.22 -10.28 42.57
N THR A 422 -40.74 -10.85 41.45
CA THR A 422 -41.19 -10.54 40.10
C THR A 422 -41.02 -11.75 39.18
N LYS A 423 -41.83 -11.80 38.12
CA LYS A 423 -41.68 -12.76 37.01
C LYS A 423 -40.97 -12.17 35.79
N ARG A 424 -40.60 -10.89 35.86
CA ARG A 424 -39.85 -10.17 34.82
C ARG A 424 -38.88 -9.20 35.46
N VAL A 425 -37.63 -9.27 35.04
CA VAL A 425 -36.59 -8.33 35.44
C VAL A 425 -36.37 -7.33 34.31
N THR A 426 -36.09 -6.08 34.65
CA THR A 426 -35.71 -5.03 33.69
C THR A 426 -34.44 -4.34 34.18
N ILE A 427 -33.40 -4.39 33.37
CA ILE A 427 -32.14 -3.67 33.59
C ILE A 427 -32.27 -2.32 32.86
N PRO A 428 -32.23 -1.18 33.57
CA PRO A 428 -32.31 0.13 32.95
C PRO A 428 -31.15 0.40 31.99
N ALA A 429 -31.35 1.33 31.05
CA ALA A 429 -30.26 1.84 30.20
C ALA A 429 -29.12 2.40 31.07
N GLY A 430 -27.88 2.11 30.68
CA GLY A 430 -26.64 2.48 31.37
C GLY A 430 -26.26 1.56 32.53
N GLU A 431 -27.17 0.71 33.00
CA GLU A 431 -26.92 -0.25 34.07
C GLU A 431 -26.51 -1.61 33.49
N THR A 432 -25.74 -2.38 34.26
CA THR A 432 -25.35 -3.75 33.89
C THR A 432 -26.03 -4.80 34.74
N GLN A 433 -26.78 -4.44 35.78
CA GLN A 433 -27.35 -5.40 36.72
C GLN A 433 -28.74 -5.00 37.18
N ALA A 434 -29.57 -6.01 37.46
CA ALA A 434 -30.80 -5.85 38.22
C ALA A 434 -31.01 -7.08 39.11
N THR A 435 -31.76 -6.91 40.20
CA THR A 435 -32.00 -8.00 41.16
C THR A 435 -33.48 -8.30 41.33
N PHE A 436 -33.77 -9.53 41.71
CA PHE A 436 -35.07 -9.94 42.24
C PHE A 436 -34.84 -10.90 43.41
N THR A 437 -35.82 -11.01 44.28
CA THR A 437 -35.77 -11.96 45.39
C THR A 437 -36.65 -13.18 45.17
N VAL A 438 -36.19 -14.29 45.72
CA VAL A 438 -36.87 -15.58 45.81
C VAL A 438 -37.01 -15.92 47.28
N THR A 439 -38.23 -16.13 47.75
CA THR A 439 -38.53 -16.43 49.16
C THR A 439 -39.06 -17.85 49.26
N ALA A 440 -38.44 -18.68 50.10
CA ALA A 440 -38.99 -19.96 50.50
C ALA A 440 -40.15 -19.70 51.47
N ASN A 441 -41.35 -20.13 51.12
CA ASN A 441 -42.53 -19.92 51.94
C ASN A 441 -42.43 -20.81 53.18
N ALA A 442 -42.55 -20.22 54.36
CA ALA A 442 -42.53 -20.99 55.60
C ALA A 442 -43.85 -21.70 55.80
N ASP A 443 -43.81 -22.98 56.19
CA ASP A 443 -44.95 -23.62 56.80
C ASP A 443 -44.56 -24.40 58.07
N SER A 444 -45.31 -25.43 58.44
CA SER A 444 -45.10 -26.20 59.67
C SER A 444 -44.92 -27.69 59.42
N THR A 445 -44.77 -28.07 58.15
CA THR A 445 -44.67 -29.43 57.67
C THR A 445 -43.21 -29.72 57.37
N ALA A 446 -42.66 -30.77 57.98
CA ALA A 446 -41.31 -31.22 57.62
C ALA A 446 -41.38 -32.02 56.31
N GLU A 447 -40.97 -31.41 55.20
CA GLU A 447 -41.08 -31.99 53.85
C GLU A 447 -39.74 -32.50 53.28
N GLY A 448 -38.65 -32.26 54.01
CA GLY A 448 -37.29 -32.68 53.63
C GLY A 448 -36.54 -31.55 52.94
N VAL A 449 -35.62 -31.89 52.02
CA VAL A 449 -35.00 -30.88 51.15
C VAL A 449 -35.64 -30.95 49.78
N GLU A 450 -36.05 -29.79 49.31
CA GLU A 450 -36.71 -29.61 48.03
C GLU A 450 -35.80 -28.85 47.08
N GLY A 451 -36.00 -29.03 45.78
CA GLY A 451 -35.17 -28.49 44.72
C GLY A 451 -36.01 -27.78 43.67
N PHE A 452 -35.49 -26.66 43.17
CA PHE A 452 -36.08 -25.91 42.08
C PHE A 452 -34.97 -25.24 41.25
N SER A 453 -35.29 -24.87 40.01
CA SER A 453 -34.42 -24.05 39.17
C SER A 453 -35.11 -22.74 38.82
N ILE A 454 -34.32 -21.68 38.72
CA ILE A 454 -34.75 -20.40 38.16
C ILE A 454 -34.04 -20.23 36.83
N ASN A 455 -34.80 -20.08 35.74
CA ASN A 455 -34.27 -19.88 34.40
C ASN A 455 -34.63 -18.48 33.90
N LEU A 456 -33.74 -17.90 33.10
CA LEU A 456 -34.03 -16.74 32.28
C LEU A 456 -34.63 -17.19 30.95
N ILE A 457 -35.74 -16.59 30.51
CA ILE A 457 -36.36 -16.86 29.21
C ILE A 457 -36.81 -15.55 28.54
N ASN A 458 -37.04 -15.59 27.22
CA ASN A 458 -37.59 -14.49 26.43
C ASN A 458 -36.90 -13.12 26.62
N PRO A 459 -35.56 -13.02 26.48
CA PRO A 459 -34.87 -11.73 26.62
C PRO A 459 -35.29 -10.75 25.50
N LYS A 460 -35.26 -9.45 25.82
CA LYS A 460 -35.42 -8.34 24.86
C LYS A 460 -34.32 -7.32 25.06
N GLY A 461 -33.61 -6.97 23.99
CA GLY A 461 -32.43 -6.09 24.03
C GLY A 461 -31.15 -6.79 24.49
N ALA A 462 -31.20 -8.12 24.66
CA ALA A 462 -30.08 -8.96 25.04
C ALA A 462 -30.31 -10.39 24.52
N THR A 463 -29.27 -11.21 24.53
CA THR A 463 -29.32 -12.63 24.21
C THR A 463 -29.16 -13.48 25.47
N LEU A 464 -29.74 -14.69 25.42
CA LEU A 464 -29.34 -15.79 26.30
C LEU A 464 -28.33 -16.60 25.47
N GLU A 465 -27.05 -16.47 25.77
CA GLU A 465 -26.02 -17.18 25.00
C GLU A 465 -26.01 -18.68 25.37
N HIS A 466 -26.26 -19.54 24.38
CA HIS A 466 -25.63 -20.86 24.35
C HIS A 466 -24.31 -20.67 23.59
N ALA A 467 -23.20 -20.65 24.33
CA ALA A 467 -21.85 -20.33 23.83
C ALA A 467 -21.49 -20.99 22.48
N PRO A 468 -20.47 -20.47 21.72
CA PRO A 468 -19.46 -19.46 22.10
C PRO A 468 -19.09 -18.37 21.05
N ARG A 469 -18.68 -17.19 21.53
CA ARG A 469 -17.56 -16.36 20.99
C ARG A 469 -17.10 -15.37 22.09
N ALA A 470 -15.82 -15.43 22.46
CA ALA A 470 -15.07 -14.46 23.28
C ALA A 470 -15.47 -14.17 24.75
N SER A 471 -16.49 -14.79 25.37
CA SER A 471 -16.77 -14.57 26.80
C SER A 471 -16.98 -15.84 27.61
N ALA A 472 -16.60 -15.76 28.89
CA ALA A 472 -16.35 -16.88 29.80
C ALA A 472 -17.60 -17.64 30.28
N ALA A 473 -18.43 -18.22 29.40
CA ALA A 473 -19.65 -18.96 29.71
C ALA A 473 -20.66 -18.19 30.61
N GLN A 474 -21.96 -18.32 30.37
CA GLN A 474 -22.95 -17.49 31.05
C GLN A 474 -24.08 -18.35 31.59
N ASN A 475 -24.48 -18.09 32.85
CA ASN A 475 -25.38 -18.92 33.62
C ASN A 475 -26.81 -18.39 33.48
N ASP A 476 -27.61 -18.88 32.55
CA ASP A 476 -29.02 -18.47 32.40
C ASP A 476 -29.98 -19.23 33.35
N SER A 477 -29.45 -20.20 34.10
CA SER A 477 -30.19 -21.01 35.07
C SER A 477 -29.46 -21.10 36.41
N VAL A 478 -30.19 -21.10 37.51
CA VAL A 478 -29.65 -21.35 38.85
C VAL A 478 -30.48 -22.44 39.52
N TYR A 479 -29.83 -23.55 39.87
CA TYR A 479 -30.41 -24.56 40.74
C TYR A 479 -30.38 -24.10 42.20
N SER A 480 -31.45 -24.35 42.93
CA SER A 480 -31.59 -23.95 44.32
C SER A 480 -32.39 -24.97 45.11
N THR A 481 -32.22 -24.96 46.43
CA THR A 481 -32.85 -25.88 47.36
C THR A 481 -33.57 -25.15 48.48
N ILE A 482 -34.59 -25.78 49.03
CA ILE A 482 -35.31 -25.35 50.23
C ILE A 482 -35.10 -26.42 51.30
N ALA A 483 -34.71 -26.00 52.49
CA ALA A 483 -34.54 -26.87 53.64
C ALA A 483 -35.35 -26.33 54.82
N ASP A 484 -35.96 -27.24 55.57
CA ASP A 484 -36.70 -26.90 56.80
C ASP A 484 -35.83 -26.09 57.78
N SER A 485 -36.44 -25.06 58.37
CA SER A 485 -35.84 -24.17 59.37
C SER A 485 -35.35 -24.88 60.63
N ASP A 486 -36.04 -25.95 61.03
CA ASP A 486 -35.73 -26.73 62.22
C ASP A 486 -34.84 -27.96 61.92
N GLY A 487 -34.47 -28.17 60.65
CA GLY A 487 -33.70 -29.31 60.16
C GLY A 487 -32.19 -29.27 60.44
N GLU A 488 -31.44 -30.26 59.97
CA GLU A 488 -29.97 -30.22 60.01
C GLU A 488 -29.40 -29.14 59.07
N ALA A 489 -28.17 -28.70 59.30
CA ALA A 489 -27.51 -27.79 58.36
C ALA A 489 -27.19 -28.54 57.06
N VAL A 490 -27.54 -27.96 55.92
CA VAL A 490 -27.39 -28.55 54.58
C VAL A 490 -26.42 -27.71 53.78
N VAL A 491 -25.50 -28.35 53.04
CA VAL A 491 -24.57 -27.69 52.11
C VAL A 491 -24.84 -28.12 50.67
N SER A 492 -24.89 -27.13 49.78
CA SER A 492 -25.12 -27.26 48.34
C SER A 492 -23.96 -26.65 47.54
N LEU A 493 -23.75 -27.19 46.35
CA LEU A 493 -22.79 -26.67 45.38
C LEU A 493 -23.47 -25.67 44.45
N VAL A 494 -22.88 -24.50 44.35
CA VAL A 494 -23.30 -23.40 43.49
C VAL A 494 -22.28 -23.29 42.37
N GLY A 495 -22.75 -23.38 41.14
CA GLY A 495 -21.90 -23.42 39.98
C GLY A 495 -22.70 -23.33 38.69
N ARG A 496 -22.05 -23.74 37.62
CA ARG A 496 -22.60 -23.78 36.26
C ARG A 496 -21.92 -24.86 35.46
N ASP A 497 -22.63 -25.35 34.45
CA ASP A 497 -21.96 -25.99 33.33
C ASP A 497 -21.07 -24.95 32.65
N ALA A 498 -19.84 -25.30 32.35
CA ALA A 498 -18.84 -24.37 31.85
C ALA A 498 -18.16 -24.91 30.60
N VAL A 499 -17.84 -24.01 29.68
CA VAL A 499 -16.86 -24.24 28.61
C VAL A 499 -15.75 -23.23 28.85
N VAL A 500 -14.52 -23.69 29.06
CA VAL A 500 -13.35 -22.82 29.32
C VAL A 500 -12.18 -23.22 28.47
N ARG A 501 -11.21 -22.32 28.29
CA ARG A 501 -9.94 -22.68 27.65
C ARG A 501 -9.02 -23.40 28.63
N GLU A 502 -8.07 -24.15 28.09
CA GLU A 502 -6.94 -24.64 28.87
C GLU A 502 -6.22 -23.51 29.60
N GLY A 503 -5.82 -23.76 30.84
CA GLY A 503 -5.19 -22.79 31.73
C GLY A 503 -6.14 -21.81 32.44
N GLU A 504 -7.41 -21.72 32.03
CA GLU A 504 -8.40 -20.80 32.63
C GLU A 504 -9.04 -21.34 33.93
N GLY A 505 -9.56 -20.41 34.74
CA GLY A 505 -10.20 -20.71 36.01
C GLY A 505 -11.74 -20.63 35.96
N ILE A 506 -12.41 -21.52 36.68
CA ILE A 506 -13.86 -21.55 36.87
C ILE A 506 -14.18 -21.42 38.35
N GLY A 507 -15.01 -20.44 38.71
CA GLY A 507 -15.46 -20.23 40.08
C GLY A 507 -16.69 -21.06 40.45
N TYR A 508 -16.67 -21.61 41.66
CA TYR A 508 -17.77 -22.32 42.32
C TYR A 508 -17.89 -21.81 43.76
N LYS A 509 -19.06 -22.02 44.37
CA LYS A 509 -19.30 -21.70 45.78
C LYS A 509 -19.93 -22.88 46.48
N LEU A 510 -19.55 -23.11 47.73
CA LEU A 510 -20.28 -23.98 48.64
C LEU A 510 -21.15 -23.11 49.52
N GLN A 511 -22.45 -23.39 49.58
CA GLN A 511 -23.41 -22.62 50.35
C GLN A 511 -24.16 -23.52 51.33
N MET A 512 -24.25 -23.08 52.58
CA MET A 512 -25.11 -23.66 53.62
C MET A 512 -26.41 -22.89 53.77
N ASN A 513 -27.49 -23.60 54.10
CA ASN A 513 -28.79 -23.01 54.42
C ASN A 513 -28.77 -22.17 55.72
N LYS A 514 -27.94 -22.56 56.70
CA LYS A 514 -27.76 -21.84 57.96
C LYS A 514 -26.35 -21.97 58.53
N ALA A 515 -25.93 -20.97 59.30
CA ALA A 515 -24.64 -21.01 59.99
C ALA A 515 -24.66 -22.01 61.15
N VAL A 516 -23.53 -22.70 61.37
CA VAL A 516 -23.35 -23.61 62.50
C VAL A 516 -22.25 -23.13 63.44
N ASP A 517 -22.20 -23.70 64.65
CA ASP A 517 -21.29 -23.31 65.73
C ASP A 517 -19.93 -24.05 65.73
N HIS A 518 -19.63 -24.76 64.65
CA HIS A 518 -18.40 -25.52 64.40
C HIS A 518 -17.98 -25.37 62.93
N ASP A 519 -16.77 -25.82 62.57
CA ASP A 519 -16.33 -25.81 61.17
C ASP A 519 -16.98 -26.97 60.41
N VAL A 520 -17.45 -26.70 59.19
CA VAL A 520 -17.96 -27.72 58.26
C VAL A 520 -16.89 -28.00 57.22
N ARG A 521 -16.53 -29.28 57.05
CA ARG A 521 -15.56 -29.73 56.06
C ARG A 521 -16.30 -30.37 54.89
N VAL A 522 -16.15 -29.83 53.70
CA VAL A 522 -16.85 -30.29 52.49
C VAL A 522 -15.82 -30.78 51.49
N THR A 523 -15.94 -32.03 51.06
CA THR A 523 -15.11 -32.61 50.01
C THR A 523 -15.85 -32.51 48.69
N VAL A 524 -15.28 -31.82 47.72
CA VAL A 524 -15.80 -31.68 46.36
C VAL A 524 -14.97 -32.58 45.45
N GLU A 525 -15.64 -33.31 44.56
CA GLU A 525 -15.04 -34.09 43.49
C GLU A 525 -15.22 -33.37 42.15
N PHE A 526 -14.22 -33.44 41.29
CA PHE A 526 -14.21 -32.77 39.98
C PHE A 526 -14.08 -33.76 38.81
N GLY A 527 -13.73 -35.00 39.11
CA GLY A 527 -13.38 -36.02 38.12
C GLY A 527 -12.03 -35.75 37.45
N GLY A 528 -11.47 -36.77 36.81
CA GLY A 528 -10.23 -36.68 36.05
C GLY A 528 -10.26 -37.66 34.88
N GLY A 529 -9.85 -37.20 33.70
CA GLY A 529 -9.65 -38.02 32.50
C GLY A 529 -8.19 -37.99 32.04
N GLU A 530 -7.84 -38.86 31.09
CA GLU A 530 -6.47 -38.92 30.52
C GLU A 530 -6.06 -37.61 29.82
N TYR A 531 -7.04 -36.81 29.39
CA TYR A 531 -6.83 -35.59 28.58
C TYR A 531 -7.48 -34.32 29.15
N ALA A 532 -8.12 -34.41 30.32
CA ALA A 532 -8.78 -33.27 30.98
C ALA A 532 -8.68 -33.42 32.50
N SER A 533 -8.14 -32.41 33.17
CA SER A 533 -7.98 -32.39 34.62
C SER A 533 -7.88 -30.97 35.16
N PHE A 534 -8.11 -30.83 36.46
CA PHE A 534 -7.92 -29.59 37.21
C PHE A 534 -6.58 -29.61 37.96
N LYS A 535 -5.94 -28.44 38.08
CA LYS A 535 -4.69 -28.25 38.84
C LYS A 535 -4.83 -28.61 40.32
N GLU A 536 -6.06 -28.53 40.82
CA GLU A 536 -6.49 -28.86 42.18
C GLU A 536 -6.58 -30.39 42.43
N GLY A 537 -6.42 -31.22 41.39
CA GLY A 537 -6.54 -32.68 41.43
C GLY A 537 -7.98 -33.17 41.24
N ASP A 538 -8.26 -34.43 41.61
CA ASP A 538 -9.58 -35.05 41.37
C ASP A 538 -10.62 -34.69 42.45
N GLN A 539 -10.17 -34.23 43.62
CA GLN A 539 -11.00 -33.84 44.75
C GLN A 539 -10.26 -32.90 45.69
N GLN A 540 -10.99 -31.99 46.35
CA GLN A 540 -10.44 -31.09 47.35
C GLN A 540 -11.42 -30.88 48.52
N THR A 541 -10.88 -30.73 49.73
CA THR A 541 -11.66 -30.41 50.92
C THR A 541 -11.60 -28.93 51.24
N TYR A 542 -12.75 -28.28 51.30
CA TYR A 542 -12.93 -26.89 51.69
C TYR A 542 -13.55 -26.79 53.08
N VAL A 543 -13.27 -25.71 53.79
CA VAL A 543 -13.77 -25.48 55.15
C VAL A 543 -14.67 -24.26 55.16
N ILE A 544 -15.94 -24.45 55.51
CA ILE A 544 -16.84 -23.35 55.88
C ILE A 544 -16.64 -23.12 57.38
N SER A 545 -15.97 -22.02 57.73
CA SER A 545 -15.64 -21.73 59.12
C SER A 545 -16.89 -21.50 59.97
N LYS A 546 -16.80 -21.83 61.26
CA LYS A 546 -17.83 -21.53 62.26
C LYS A 546 -18.46 -20.14 62.07
N GLY A 547 -19.79 -20.07 62.05
CA GLY A 547 -20.55 -18.83 61.92
C GLY A 547 -20.59 -18.25 60.49
N LYS A 548 -19.95 -18.90 59.51
CA LYS A 548 -20.10 -18.60 58.09
C LYS A 548 -21.08 -19.57 57.45
N THR A 549 -21.62 -19.17 56.30
CA THR A 549 -22.56 -19.97 55.51
C THR A 549 -22.02 -20.32 54.14
N SER A 550 -20.83 -19.85 53.77
CA SER A 550 -20.29 -20.11 52.44
C SER A 550 -18.77 -20.04 52.38
N VAL A 551 -18.24 -20.63 51.32
CA VAL A 551 -16.85 -20.48 50.87
C VAL A 551 -16.82 -20.53 49.34
N ASP A 552 -16.11 -19.61 48.72
CA ASP A 552 -15.84 -19.59 47.28
C ASP A 552 -14.57 -20.39 46.98
N PHE A 553 -14.53 -21.05 45.83
CA PHE A 553 -13.34 -21.72 45.32
C PHE A 553 -13.27 -21.62 43.80
N THR A 554 -12.05 -21.69 43.27
CA THR A 554 -11.79 -21.70 41.84
C THR A 554 -11.11 -23.01 41.49
N LEU A 555 -11.51 -23.58 40.35
CA LEU A 555 -10.84 -24.71 39.72
C LEU A 555 -10.15 -24.23 38.47
N THR A 556 -8.90 -24.63 38.26
CA THR A 556 -8.10 -24.18 37.14
C THR A 556 -7.81 -25.35 36.23
N THR A 557 -8.15 -25.24 34.96
CA THR A 557 -7.81 -26.29 33.99
C THR A 557 -6.29 -26.33 33.78
N HIS A 558 -5.75 -27.52 33.51
CA HIS A 558 -4.39 -27.62 33.04
C HIS A 558 -4.26 -26.99 31.65
N ASP A 559 -3.15 -26.28 31.43
CA ASP A 559 -2.64 -26.00 30.09
C ASP A 559 -1.50 -26.98 29.88
N ASN A 560 -1.67 -27.87 28.92
CA ASN A 560 -0.66 -28.89 28.65
C ASN A 560 0.33 -28.47 27.56
N ASN A 561 0.19 -27.26 27.00
CA ASN A 561 0.98 -26.72 25.89
C ASN A 561 1.02 -27.67 24.67
N VAL A 562 0.00 -28.50 24.47
CA VAL A 562 -0.13 -29.44 23.37
C VAL A 562 -1.46 -29.24 22.67
N ALA A 563 -1.41 -28.84 21.39
CA ALA A 563 -2.61 -28.77 20.56
C ALA A 563 -3.33 -30.12 20.52
N GLN A 564 -4.60 -30.13 20.94
CA GLN A 564 -5.40 -31.33 21.13
C GLN A 564 -6.90 -31.07 20.96
N SER A 565 -7.70 -32.13 21.04
CA SER A 565 -9.13 -32.03 20.76
C SER A 565 -9.94 -31.34 21.87
N TYR A 566 -11.17 -30.95 21.54
CA TYR A 566 -12.22 -30.65 22.52
C TYR A 566 -12.36 -31.78 23.55
N HIS A 567 -12.21 -31.47 24.84
CA HIS A 567 -12.38 -32.44 25.92
C HIS A 567 -13.60 -32.07 26.78
N GLY A 568 -14.67 -32.85 26.64
CA GLY A 568 -15.88 -32.70 27.44
C GLY A 568 -16.00 -33.74 28.56
N GLY A 569 -16.86 -33.44 29.54
CA GLY A 569 -17.34 -34.44 30.51
C GLY A 569 -16.65 -34.47 31.86
N LEU A 570 -15.89 -33.44 32.24
CA LEU A 570 -15.54 -33.25 33.65
C LEU A 570 -16.79 -32.86 34.45
N GLN A 571 -16.87 -33.27 35.72
CA GLN A 571 -18.06 -33.02 36.54
C GLN A 571 -17.67 -32.57 37.94
N VAL A 572 -18.17 -31.40 38.32
CA VAL A 572 -17.96 -30.81 39.66
C VAL A 572 -19.18 -31.11 40.54
N ALA A 573 -18.96 -31.79 41.66
CA ALA A 573 -20.01 -32.25 42.59
C ALA A 573 -19.51 -32.33 44.04
N ILE A 574 -20.40 -32.17 45.03
CA ILE A 574 -20.03 -32.48 46.41
C ILE A 574 -19.98 -34.00 46.59
N LYS A 575 -18.85 -34.51 47.06
CA LYS A 575 -18.68 -35.92 47.40
C LYS A 575 -19.17 -36.24 48.81
N SER A 576 -18.84 -35.39 49.77
CA SER A 576 -19.25 -35.55 51.18
C SER A 576 -19.10 -34.27 51.99
N ALA A 577 -19.77 -34.20 53.14
CA ALA A 577 -19.52 -33.16 54.15
C ALA A 577 -19.50 -33.75 55.57
N GLU A 578 -18.68 -33.16 56.44
CA GLU A 578 -18.62 -33.42 57.87
C GLU A 578 -19.04 -32.15 58.63
N GLY A 579 -20.01 -32.26 59.53
CA GLY A 579 -20.60 -31.11 60.25
C GLY A 579 -21.86 -30.53 59.59
N ALA A 580 -22.25 -31.03 58.42
CA ALA A 580 -23.49 -30.70 57.73
C ALA A 580 -23.91 -31.87 56.82
N ARG A 581 -25.19 -31.95 56.45
CA ARG A 581 -25.69 -32.83 55.38
C ARG A 581 -25.26 -32.24 54.02
N ALA A 582 -24.62 -33.04 53.18
CA ALA A 582 -24.27 -32.64 51.81
C ALA A 582 -25.38 -33.03 50.81
N ILE A 583 -25.64 -32.17 49.83
CA ILE A 583 -26.36 -32.53 48.60
C ILE A 583 -25.33 -33.04 47.58
N THR A 584 -25.29 -34.35 47.35
CA THR A 584 -24.19 -35.02 46.62
C THR A 584 -24.49 -35.34 45.16
N ASP A 585 -25.73 -35.17 44.73
CA ASP A 585 -26.25 -35.53 43.41
C ASP A 585 -26.37 -34.34 42.43
N VAL A 586 -26.08 -33.11 42.88
CA VAL A 586 -25.89 -31.94 42.01
C VAL A 586 -24.52 -32.02 41.33
N ARG A 587 -24.52 -32.02 39.99
CA ARG A 587 -23.31 -32.09 39.16
C ARG A 587 -23.34 -31.00 38.09
N TYR A 588 -22.20 -30.32 37.91
CA TYR A 588 -22.01 -29.37 36.83
C TYR A 588 -20.95 -29.88 35.85
N ASN A 589 -21.25 -29.86 34.56
CA ASN A 589 -20.34 -30.31 33.50
C ASN A 589 -19.35 -29.22 33.12
N VAL A 590 -18.07 -29.58 33.01
CA VAL A 590 -17.02 -28.69 32.51
C VAL A 590 -16.44 -29.28 31.24
N ASN A 591 -16.48 -28.49 30.17
CA ASN A 591 -15.85 -28.76 28.90
C ASN A 591 -14.64 -27.83 28.73
N ILE A 592 -13.57 -28.36 28.15
CA ILE A 592 -12.31 -27.65 27.99
C ILE A 592 -11.99 -27.52 26.50
N LEU A 593 -11.78 -26.28 26.07
CA LEU A 593 -11.32 -25.88 24.75
C LEU A 593 -9.80 -25.82 24.76
N ASP A 594 -9.19 -26.36 23.73
CA ASP A 594 -7.75 -26.26 23.52
C ASP A 594 -7.36 -24.81 23.20
N ASN A 595 -6.34 -24.30 23.88
CA ASN A 595 -5.83 -22.94 23.74
C ASN A 595 -4.52 -22.89 22.93
N ASN A 596 -3.99 -24.03 22.49
CA ASN A 596 -2.70 -24.09 21.82
C ASN A 596 -2.84 -23.95 20.30
N PRO A 597 -2.09 -23.04 19.66
CA PRO A 597 -2.25 -22.77 18.24
C PRO A 597 -1.91 -24.01 17.38
N PRO A 598 -2.68 -24.27 16.30
CA PRO A 598 -2.30 -25.27 15.32
C PRO A 598 -1.03 -24.85 14.57
N VAL A 599 -0.44 -25.81 13.84
CA VAL A 599 0.69 -25.53 12.94
C VAL A 599 0.33 -24.44 11.92
N THR A 600 1.26 -23.52 11.67
CA THR A 600 1.09 -22.48 10.64
C THR A 600 1.06 -23.10 9.23
N PRO A 601 0.11 -22.70 8.36
CA PRO A 601 0.12 -23.10 6.97
C PRO A 601 1.43 -22.73 6.28
N THR A 602 1.86 -23.53 5.32
CA THR A 602 2.97 -23.18 4.43
C THR A 602 2.41 -22.57 3.15
N ILE A 603 2.86 -21.37 2.80
CA ILE A 603 2.49 -20.68 1.56
C ILE A 603 3.73 -20.55 0.67
N VAL A 604 3.63 -20.97 -0.59
CA VAL A 604 4.74 -21.00 -1.54
C VAL A 604 4.29 -20.44 -2.87
N ARG A 605 5.01 -19.46 -3.40
CA ARG A 605 4.84 -18.96 -4.77
C ARG A 605 5.74 -19.74 -5.73
N ASP A 606 5.18 -20.18 -6.86
CA ASP A 606 5.94 -20.72 -7.98
C ASP A 606 6.51 -19.56 -8.80
N GLU A 607 7.83 -19.45 -8.89
CA GLU A 607 8.51 -18.36 -9.59
C GLU A 607 8.33 -18.39 -11.12
N LYS A 608 7.94 -19.54 -11.71
CA LYS A 608 7.74 -19.69 -13.16
C LYS A 608 6.31 -19.38 -13.57
N THR A 609 5.34 -19.84 -12.80
CA THR A 609 3.91 -19.65 -13.13
C THR A 609 3.28 -18.47 -12.40
N GLY A 610 3.85 -18.07 -11.26
CA GLY A 610 3.28 -17.07 -10.36
C GLY A 610 2.17 -17.62 -9.47
N ASP A 611 1.86 -18.92 -9.54
CA ASP A 611 0.81 -19.55 -8.76
C ASP A 611 1.22 -19.67 -7.28
N ILE A 612 0.26 -19.61 -6.38
CA ILE A 612 0.50 -19.74 -4.94
C ILE A 612 -0.09 -21.06 -4.46
N SER A 613 0.74 -21.88 -3.82
CA SER A 613 0.33 -23.14 -3.17
C SER A 613 0.38 -22.99 -1.66
N ILE A 614 -0.75 -23.27 -1.00
CA ILE A 614 -0.97 -23.16 0.43
C ILE A 614 -1.23 -24.55 0.97
N THR A 615 -0.41 -25.04 1.89
CA THR A 615 -0.56 -26.35 2.51
C THR A 615 -0.80 -26.18 4.00
N SER A 616 -1.87 -26.77 4.53
CA SER A 616 -2.22 -26.62 5.95
C SER A 616 -1.12 -27.14 6.89
N GLY A 617 -0.29 -28.10 6.46
CA GLY A 617 0.78 -28.67 7.29
C GLY A 617 0.30 -29.59 8.41
N MET A 618 -1.02 -29.72 8.59
CA MET A 618 -1.61 -30.57 9.63
C MET A 618 -1.44 -32.06 9.30
N ASN A 619 -0.87 -32.82 10.24
CA ASN A 619 -0.65 -34.26 10.07
C ASN A 619 -1.96 -35.05 10.29
N LEU A 620 -2.55 -35.54 9.20
CA LEU A 620 -3.80 -36.30 9.22
C LEU A 620 -3.69 -37.72 9.82
N SER A 621 -2.46 -38.20 10.07
CA SER A 621 -2.18 -39.55 10.59
C SER A 621 -1.96 -39.59 12.10
N ASN A 622 -1.89 -38.44 12.78
CA ASN A 622 -1.72 -38.37 14.22
C ASN A 622 -3.00 -38.88 14.93
N PRO A 623 -2.94 -39.86 15.84
CA PRO A 623 -4.09 -40.33 16.62
C PRO A 623 -4.84 -39.23 17.38
N ALA A 624 -4.16 -38.18 17.85
CA ALA A 624 -4.78 -36.99 18.46
C ALA A 624 -5.72 -36.23 17.50
N ASN A 625 -5.53 -36.42 16.19
CA ASN A 625 -6.27 -35.77 15.11
C ASN A 625 -7.33 -36.70 14.48
N ARG A 626 -7.56 -37.91 15.02
CA ARG A 626 -8.44 -38.92 14.40
C ARG A 626 -9.89 -38.84 14.85
N ASP A 627 -10.16 -38.64 16.14
CA ASP A 627 -11.48 -38.94 16.70
C ASP A 627 -12.32 -37.71 17.10
N SER A 628 -11.74 -36.50 17.19
CA SER A 628 -12.50 -35.32 17.67
C SER A 628 -12.12 -33.95 17.06
N MET A 629 -10.94 -33.77 16.45
CA MET A 629 -10.59 -32.50 15.74
C MET A 629 -11.34 -32.28 14.42
N ASN A 630 -11.84 -33.35 13.79
CA ASN A 630 -12.17 -33.31 12.37
C ASN A 630 -13.49 -32.61 12.02
N GLN A 631 -14.30 -32.20 12.99
CA GLN A 631 -15.54 -31.43 12.72
C GLN A 631 -15.38 -29.93 12.92
N LEU A 632 -14.26 -29.46 13.48
CA LEU A 632 -14.11 -28.07 13.92
C LEU A 632 -12.85 -27.38 13.38
N THR A 633 -11.79 -28.11 13.02
CA THR A 633 -10.56 -27.51 12.49
C THR A 633 -10.67 -27.18 10.99
N PHE A 634 -10.34 -25.94 10.61
CA PHE A 634 -10.40 -25.46 9.23
C PHE A 634 -9.18 -24.59 8.88
N MET A 635 -8.90 -24.46 7.58
CA MET A 635 -7.91 -23.50 7.06
C MET A 635 -8.65 -22.40 6.33
N GLU A 636 -8.42 -21.17 6.77
CA GLU A 636 -8.93 -19.93 6.20
C GLU A 636 -7.87 -19.30 5.30
N ILE A 637 -8.25 -18.87 4.10
CA ILE A 637 -7.36 -18.24 3.12
C ILE A 637 -7.99 -16.96 2.63
N HIS A 638 -7.22 -15.87 2.63
CA HIS A 638 -7.60 -14.60 2.00
C HIS A 638 -6.71 -14.29 0.81
N PHE A 639 -7.31 -13.73 -0.24
CA PHE A 639 -6.57 -13.21 -1.39
C PHE A 639 -7.37 -12.10 -2.08
N THR A 640 -6.70 -11.30 -2.91
CA THR A 640 -7.31 -10.22 -3.68
C THR A 640 -7.17 -10.48 -5.17
N ASP A 641 -8.26 -10.36 -5.94
CA ASP A 641 -8.20 -10.52 -7.40
C ASP A 641 -7.73 -9.23 -8.12
N PRO A 642 -7.39 -9.30 -9.43
CA PRO A 642 -6.91 -8.12 -10.17
C PRO A 642 -7.83 -6.90 -10.20
N SER A 643 -9.11 -7.03 -9.81
CA SER A 643 -10.04 -5.90 -9.70
C SER A 643 -10.01 -5.22 -8.32
N GLY A 644 -9.22 -5.75 -7.38
CA GLY A 644 -9.17 -5.28 -5.99
C GLY A 644 -10.22 -5.94 -5.08
N GLN A 645 -10.95 -6.94 -5.57
CA GLN A 645 -11.94 -7.65 -4.77
C GLN A 645 -11.26 -8.66 -3.85
N ALA A 646 -11.57 -8.60 -2.55
CA ALA A 646 -11.11 -9.58 -1.57
C ALA A 646 -11.98 -10.85 -1.58
N TYR A 647 -11.34 -11.99 -1.35
CA TYR A 647 -11.96 -13.31 -1.29
C TYR A 647 -11.53 -14.04 -0.03
N LYS A 648 -12.46 -14.80 0.55
CA LYS A 648 -12.24 -15.72 1.66
C LYS A 648 -12.57 -17.15 1.23
N LEU A 649 -11.63 -18.07 1.43
CA LEU A 649 -11.82 -19.50 1.22
C LEU A 649 -11.67 -20.24 2.54
N ILE A 650 -12.61 -21.15 2.80
CA ILE A 650 -12.53 -22.07 3.93
C ILE A 650 -12.39 -23.49 3.39
N THR A 651 -11.37 -24.19 3.86
CA THR A 651 -11.21 -25.63 3.65
C THR A 651 -11.34 -26.37 4.96
N GLN A 652 -12.11 -27.45 4.94
CA GLN A 652 -12.41 -28.25 6.11
C GLN A 652 -12.34 -29.74 5.79
N LYS A 653 -12.29 -30.58 6.81
CA LYS A 653 -12.23 -32.03 6.67
C LYS A 653 -13.62 -32.64 6.93
N ASN A 654 -14.17 -33.36 5.96
CA ASN A 654 -15.51 -33.95 6.10
C ASN A 654 -15.42 -35.35 6.74
N VAL A 655 -16.17 -35.62 7.82
CA VAL A 655 -15.98 -36.84 8.64
C VAL A 655 -16.97 -37.96 8.34
N HIS A 656 -17.84 -37.80 7.34
CA HIS A 656 -18.80 -38.85 6.93
C HIS A 656 -18.17 -39.93 6.05
N GLY A 657 -17.11 -40.57 6.55
CA GLY A 657 -16.58 -41.84 6.04
C GLY A 657 -15.45 -41.76 4.99
N VAL A 658 -15.01 -40.55 4.60
CA VAL A 658 -13.87 -40.36 3.69
C VAL A 658 -12.94 -39.32 4.32
N THR A 659 -11.71 -39.70 4.66
CA THR A 659 -10.70 -38.80 5.25
C THR A 659 -10.13 -37.87 4.18
N GLU A 660 -10.93 -36.94 3.69
CA GLU A 660 -10.57 -36.06 2.59
C GLU A 660 -10.90 -34.59 2.93
N TRP A 661 -9.97 -33.70 2.60
CA TRP A 661 -10.15 -32.25 2.61
C TRP A 661 -11.16 -31.84 1.53
N ALA A 662 -12.04 -30.92 1.86
CA ALA A 662 -12.98 -30.31 0.94
C ALA A 662 -13.03 -28.79 1.18
N PHE A 663 -13.37 -28.05 0.13
CA PHE A 663 -13.89 -26.70 0.34
C PHE A 663 -15.19 -26.82 1.13
N ASP A 664 -15.42 -25.89 2.05
CA ASP A 664 -16.67 -25.82 2.77
C ASP A 664 -17.85 -25.65 1.78
N GLU A 665 -18.96 -26.36 2.01
CA GLU A 665 -20.13 -26.41 1.10
C GLU A 665 -20.82 -25.05 0.89
N VAL A 666 -20.50 -24.06 1.74
CA VAL A 666 -20.88 -22.64 1.66
C VAL A 666 -20.02 -21.90 0.62
N TYR A 667 -18.73 -22.21 0.52
CA TYR A 667 -17.73 -21.47 -0.26
C TYR A 667 -17.32 -22.27 -1.50
N THR A 668 -18.25 -22.44 -2.45
CA THR A 668 -17.94 -23.11 -3.72
C THR A 668 -17.02 -22.22 -4.57
N VAL A 669 -15.75 -22.63 -4.65
CA VAL A 669 -14.80 -22.08 -5.60
C VAL A 669 -15.11 -22.62 -6.98
N SER A 670 -15.38 -21.70 -7.91
CA SER A 670 -15.56 -22.02 -9.33
C SER A 670 -14.31 -22.74 -9.86
N PRO A 671 -14.40 -23.94 -10.46
CA PRO A 671 -13.25 -24.62 -11.05
C PRO A 671 -12.61 -23.86 -12.23
N ALA A 672 -13.30 -22.85 -12.77
CA ALA A 672 -12.75 -21.95 -13.77
C ALA A 672 -11.80 -20.89 -13.21
N SER A 673 -11.83 -20.66 -11.90
CA SER A 673 -10.79 -19.88 -11.22
C SER A 673 -9.42 -20.55 -11.34
N GLY A 674 -9.36 -21.83 -11.72
CA GLY A 674 -8.14 -22.64 -11.69
C GLY A 674 -7.65 -22.93 -10.26
N ILE A 675 -8.39 -22.52 -9.22
CA ILE A 675 -8.09 -22.84 -7.84
C ILE A 675 -8.38 -24.33 -7.62
N THR A 676 -7.42 -25.05 -7.05
CA THR A 676 -7.54 -26.50 -6.80
C THR A 676 -7.28 -26.83 -5.34
N LEU A 677 -7.85 -27.94 -4.86
CA LEU A 677 -7.60 -28.50 -3.53
C LEU A 677 -7.17 -29.96 -3.68
N ASN A 678 -5.99 -30.30 -3.14
CA ASN A 678 -5.59 -31.68 -2.96
C ASN A 678 -6.27 -32.26 -1.72
N THR A 679 -7.22 -33.17 -1.93
CA THR A 679 -8.05 -33.73 -0.86
C THR A 679 -7.27 -34.56 0.17
N GLN A 680 -6.05 -35.00 -0.14
CA GLN A 680 -5.22 -35.78 0.79
C GLN A 680 -4.28 -34.90 1.62
N THR A 681 -3.72 -33.85 1.05
CA THR A 681 -2.74 -33.00 1.73
C THR A 681 -3.34 -31.72 2.31
N GLY A 682 -4.55 -31.33 1.87
CA GLY A 682 -5.13 -30.03 2.19
C GLY A 682 -4.43 -28.89 1.47
N THR A 683 -3.69 -29.17 0.39
CA THR A 683 -2.99 -28.15 -0.38
C THR A 683 -3.96 -27.45 -1.32
N VAL A 684 -4.14 -26.14 -1.14
CA VAL A 684 -4.87 -25.25 -2.05
C VAL A 684 -3.89 -24.57 -3.00
N THR A 685 -4.15 -24.59 -4.30
CA THR A 685 -3.36 -23.82 -5.28
C THR A 685 -4.22 -22.72 -5.87
N ILE A 686 -3.78 -21.47 -5.79
CA ILE A 686 -4.41 -20.28 -6.38
C ILE A 686 -3.56 -19.81 -7.58
N PRO A 687 -4.11 -19.75 -8.79
CA PRO A 687 -3.32 -19.40 -9.96
C PRO A 687 -3.05 -17.91 -10.07
N ALA A 688 -1.94 -17.53 -10.69
CA ALA A 688 -1.46 -16.14 -10.76
C ALA A 688 -2.48 -15.14 -11.32
N HIS A 689 -3.28 -15.55 -12.32
CA HIS A 689 -4.27 -14.69 -12.96
C HIS A 689 -5.47 -14.34 -12.06
N MET A 690 -5.63 -15.05 -10.94
CA MET A 690 -6.64 -14.77 -9.92
C MET A 690 -6.16 -13.79 -8.85
N LEU A 691 -4.92 -13.30 -8.96
CA LEU A 691 -4.28 -12.50 -7.93
C LEU A 691 -3.90 -11.12 -8.46
N LYS A 692 -4.18 -10.08 -7.66
CA LYS A 692 -3.67 -8.74 -7.92
C LYS A 692 -2.17 -8.71 -7.67
N ALA A 693 -1.41 -8.20 -8.63
CA ALA A 693 0.03 -7.96 -8.45
C ALA A 693 0.29 -7.08 -7.22
N GLY A 694 1.27 -7.45 -6.39
CA GLY A 694 1.60 -6.83 -5.11
C GLY A 694 0.63 -7.14 -3.95
N SER A 695 -0.51 -7.80 -4.18
CA SER A 695 -1.46 -8.10 -3.09
C SER A 695 -1.01 -9.26 -2.22
N GLU A 696 -1.47 -9.28 -0.97
CA GLU A 696 -1.21 -10.39 -0.07
C GLU A 696 -2.18 -11.55 -0.30
N VAL A 697 -1.62 -12.74 -0.21
CA VAL A 697 -2.36 -13.96 0.03
C VAL A 697 -1.99 -14.44 1.41
N THR A 698 -2.99 -14.59 2.27
CA THR A 698 -2.82 -15.00 3.67
C THR A 698 -3.51 -16.32 3.93
N ALA A 699 -2.96 -17.14 4.82
CA ALA A 699 -3.59 -18.38 5.25
C ALA A 699 -3.39 -18.61 6.76
N GLN A 700 -4.42 -19.12 7.42
CA GLN A 700 -4.40 -19.43 8.85
C GLN A 700 -5.15 -20.73 9.12
N ASN A 701 -4.61 -21.57 10.01
CA ASN A 701 -5.33 -22.73 10.53
C ASN A 701 -6.03 -22.36 11.84
N CYS A 702 -7.24 -22.85 12.02
CA CYS A 702 -8.08 -22.63 13.21
C CYS A 702 -8.42 -23.97 13.85
N ASN A 703 -8.29 -24.09 15.18
CA ASN A 703 -8.57 -25.35 15.89
C ASN A 703 -10.06 -25.69 15.96
N ASP A 704 -10.91 -24.67 16.10
CA ASP A 704 -12.36 -24.82 16.14
C ASP A 704 -13.13 -23.62 15.56
N ALA A 705 -14.43 -23.81 15.32
CA ALA A 705 -15.37 -22.77 14.87
C ALA A 705 -15.53 -21.60 15.86
N TYR A 706 -14.98 -21.73 17.07
CA TYR A 706 -15.14 -20.80 18.18
C TYR A 706 -13.90 -19.91 18.40
N GLY A 707 -12.84 -20.11 17.60
CA GLY A 707 -11.62 -19.32 17.66
C GLY A 707 -10.83 -19.53 18.95
N SER A 708 -10.86 -20.75 19.50
CA SER A 708 -10.17 -21.08 20.75
C SER A 708 -8.64 -20.93 20.64
N ALA A 709 -8.09 -21.21 19.45
CA ALA A 709 -6.72 -20.90 19.08
C ALA A 709 -6.58 -20.88 17.55
N ASN A 710 -5.76 -19.96 17.04
CA ASN A 710 -5.43 -19.83 15.63
C ASN A 710 -3.92 -19.91 15.44
N SER A 711 -3.44 -20.45 14.32
CA SER A 711 -2.03 -20.41 13.97
C SER A 711 -1.57 -18.98 13.71
N GLU A 712 -0.25 -18.76 13.56
CA GLU A 712 0.21 -17.53 12.90
C GLU A 712 -0.37 -17.45 11.48
N VAL A 713 -0.47 -16.23 10.95
CA VAL A 713 -0.93 -15.99 9.58
C VAL A 713 0.28 -16.15 8.65
N ALA A 714 0.19 -17.09 7.72
CA ALA A 714 1.18 -17.27 6.67
C ALA A 714 0.85 -16.35 5.50
N THR A 715 1.79 -15.51 5.09
CA THR A 715 1.57 -14.50 4.05
C THR A 715 2.58 -14.64 2.91
N VAL A 716 2.14 -14.44 1.67
CA VAL A 716 3.02 -14.23 0.52
C VAL A 716 2.45 -13.11 -0.37
N LYS A 717 3.32 -12.36 -1.04
CA LYS A 717 2.93 -11.37 -2.05
C LYS A 717 2.69 -12.05 -3.40
N ALA A 718 1.60 -11.71 -4.05
CA ALA A 718 1.28 -12.15 -5.39
C ALA A 718 2.01 -11.28 -6.42
N GLY A 719 2.94 -11.87 -7.18
CA GLY A 719 3.47 -11.33 -8.45
C GLY A 719 4.01 -9.89 -8.44
N GLU A 720 5.34 -9.76 -8.46
CA GLU A 720 6.00 -8.81 -9.36
C GLU A 720 6.50 -9.57 -10.60
N ALA A 721 6.70 -8.87 -11.72
CA ALA A 721 7.34 -9.44 -12.90
C ALA A 721 8.76 -9.94 -12.53
N PRO A 722 9.25 -11.05 -13.11
CA PRO A 722 10.62 -11.46 -12.88
C PRO A 722 11.56 -10.32 -13.31
N GLN A 723 12.31 -9.73 -12.38
CA GLN A 723 13.50 -8.99 -12.76
C GLN A 723 14.38 -9.95 -13.56
N ALA A 724 14.73 -9.54 -14.78
CA ALA A 724 15.68 -10.30 -15.59
C ALA A 724 16.92 -10.60 -14.72
N PRO A 725 17.42 -11.85 -14.69
CA PRO A 725 18.59 -12.15 -13.90
C PRO A 725 19.72 -11.22 -14.34
N HIS A 726 20.28 -10.47 -13.39
CA HIS A 726 21.51 -9.73 -13.61
C HIS A 726 22.61 -10.73 -13.99
N ILE A 727 22.82 -10.92 -15.29
CA ILE A 727 24.01 -11.58 -15.82
C ILE A 727 25.14 -10.57 -15.67
N ALA A 728 25.88 -10.67 -14.57
CA ALA A 728 27.20 -10.08 -14.49
C ALA A 728 28.11 -10.76 -15.53
N PRO A 729 29.01 -10.03 -16.23
CA PRO A 729 29.86 -10.61 -17.26
C PRO A 729 30.78 -11.68 -16.67
N GLU A 730 30.85 -12.81 -17.37
CA GLU A 730 31.76 -13.92 -17.08
C GLU A 730 33.19 -13.47 -16.77
N GLN A 731 33.75 -13.96 -15.67
CA GLN A 731 35.17 -14.28 -15.58
C GLN A 731 35.34 -15.76 -15.19
N PRO A 732 36.28 -16.49 -15.82
CA PRO A 732 36.25 -17.94 -15.89
C PRO A 732 36.68 -18.59 -14.57
N LEU A 733 35.85 -19.51 -14.08
CA LEU A 733 36.21 -20.48 -13.05
C LEU A 733 37.15 -21.53 -13.65
N VAL A 734 38.35 -21.61 -13.07
CA VAL A 734 39.26 -22.75 -13.24
C VAL A 734 38.67 -23.93 -12.47
N GLU A 735 38.38 -25.02 -13.19
CA GLU A 735 38.02 -26.32 -12.63
C GLU A 735 39.11 -26.84 -11.68
N HIS A 736 38.72 -27.42 -10.54
CA HIS A 736 39.28 -28.68 -10.10
C HIS A 736 38.29 -29.51 -9.26
N ASN A 737 38.03 -30.72 -9.75
CA ASN A 737 37.34 -31.85 -9.15
C ASN A 737 37.68 -32.11 -7.66
N HIS A 738 36.72 -32.58 -6.84
CA HIS A 738 36.49 -34.02 -6.56
C HIS A 738 35.50 -34.26 -5.40
N LEU A 739 34.89 -35.44 -5.49
CA LEU A 739 33.82 -36.07 -4.72
C LEU A 739 34.11 -36.40 -3.23
N ALA A 740 32.99 -36.51 -2.49
CA ALA A 740 32.61 -37.54 -1.51
C ALA A 740 32.88 -37.37 0.01
N ASP A 741 31.76 -37.42 0.74
CA ASP A 741 31.39 -38.16 1.97
C ASP A 741 32.01 -37.92 3.37
N ASP A 742 31.06 -37.93 4.31
CA ASP A 742 31.05 -38.43 5.70
C ASP A 742 31.41 -37.54 6.93
N VAL A 743 30.32 -37.20 7.66
CA VAL A 743 30.00 -37.55 9.08
C VAL A 743 30.70 -36.86 10.28
N GLN A 744 29.82 -36.32 11.15
CA GLN A 744 29.85 -36.10 12.62
C GLN A 744 30.55 -34.88 13.28
N ASP A 745 29.70 -33.97 13.79
CA ASP A 745 29.45 -33.64 15.21
C ASP A 745 30.65 -33.40 16.16
N VAL A 746 30.78 -32.17 16.71
CA VAL A 746 30.50 -31.73 18.10
C VAL A 746 31.28 -30.42 18.40
N GLY A 747 30.61 -29.38 18.90
CA GLY A 747 31.11 -28.62 20.07
C GLY A 747 31.63 -27.17 19.92
N HIS A 748 30.73 -26.23 20.28
CA HIS A 748 30.89 -25.12 21.25
C HIS A 748 31.82 -23.90 21.02
N GLU A 749 31.18 -22.73 21.30
CA GLU A 749 31.68 -21.47 21.89
C GLU A 749 32.55 -20.55 21.00
N GLN A 750 32.50 -19.21 21.06
CA GLN A 750 31.59 -18.13 21.50
C GLN A 750 32.41 -16.83 21.26
N HIS A 751 31.78 -15.69 20.92
CA HIS A 751 32.30 -14.30 21.02
C HIS A 751 33.47 -13.88 20.08
N ASP A 752 33.54 -12.71 19.42
CA ASP A 752 32.95 -11.39 19.62
C ASP A 752 33.02 -10.53 18.32
N ALA A 753 32.03 -9.62 18.20
CA ALA A 753 32.09 -8.21 17.81
C ALA A 753 32.29 -7.70 16.35
N ASP A 754 31.34 -6.80 16.02
CA ASP A 754 31.39 -5.55 15.23
C ASP A 754 30.95 -5.52 13.75
N SER A 755 29.81 -4.80 13.55
CA SER A 755 29.40 -3.87 12.48
C SER A 755 29.35 -4.38 11.03
N ASP A 756 28.32 -4.18 10.21
CA ASP A 756 27.50 -2.98 10.06
C ASP A 756 26.18 -3.30 9.36
N ASN A 757 25.25 -2.38 9.60
CA ASN A 757 23.87 -2.26 9.23
C ASN A 757 23.61 -2.28 7.70
N ALA A 758 22.67 -3.13 7.24
CA ALA A 758 21.91 -2.96 5.99
C ALA A 758 20.75 -3.98 5.95
N HIS A 759 19.67 -3.71 6.70
CA HIS A 759 18.38 -4.35 6.49
C HIS A 759 17.57 -3.47 5.53
N GLU A 760 17.61 -3.78 4.23
CA GLU A 760 16.61 -3.35 3.26
C GLU A 760 15.75 -4.57 2.92
N SER A 761 14.52 -4.60 3.45
CA SER A 761 13.42 -5.37 2.87
C SER A 761 12.11 -5.00 3.56
N ALA A 762 11.17 -4.43 2.80
CA ALA A 762 9.87 -5.04 2.50
C ALA A 762 8.86 -3.98 2.01
N GLU A 763 8.44 -4.09 0.75
CA GLU A 763 7.24 -3.43 0.22
C GLU A 763 5.99 -4.19 0.69
N HIS A 764 5.12 -3.50 1.43
CA HIS A 764 3.77 -3.94 1.81
C HIS A 764 2.76 -2.90 1.31
N THR A 765 1.63 -3.32 0.70
CA THR A 765 0.52 -2.42 0.37
C THR A 765 -0.83 -2.90 0.92
N ALA A 766 -1.51 -1.94 1.57
CA ALA A 766 -2.95 -1.79 1.78
C ALA A 766 -3.64 -2.51 2.96
N GLN A 767 -3.23 -2.16 4.18
CA GLN A 767 -4.14 -1.69 5.23
C GLN A 767 -3.58 -0.34 5.70
N GLY A 768 -4.42 0.64 6.02
CA GLY A 768 -3.92 1.90 6.58
C GLY A 768 -3.08 1.62 7.81
N THR A 769 -1.80 1.97 7.77
CA THR A 769 -0.83 1.53 8.77
C THR A 769 -0.60 2.66 9.76
N LEU A 770 -0.72 2.36 11.05
CA LEU A 770 -0.32 3.27 12.13
C LEU A 770 1.20 3.19 12.29
N HIS A 771 1.88 4.27 11.93
CA HIS A 771 3.31 4.44 12.09
C HIS A 771 3.61 5.29 13.33
N LEU A 772 4.08 4.65 14.39
CA LEU A 772 4.55 5.36 15.59
C LEU A 772 6.04 5.71 15.44
N SER A 773 6.43 6.93 15.82
CA SER A 773 7.85 7.28 15.87
C SER A 773 8.59 6.37 16.87
N PRO A 774 9.89 6.05 16.65
CA PRO A 774 10.65 5.11 17.48
C PRO A 774 10.70 5.46 18.98
N GLU A 775 10.48 6.73 19.32
CA GLU A 775 10.41 7.24 20.68
C GLU A 775 9.14 6.79 21.43
N ILE A 776 8.11 6.34 20.70
CA ILE A 776 6.87 5.78 21.23
C ILE A 776 6.97 4.26 21.23
N ASP A 777 7.12 3.65 22.41
CA ASP A 777 7.09 2.18 22.53
C ASP A 777 5.67 1.64 22.28
N ALA A 778 5.50 0.93 21.17
CA ALA A 778 4.21 0.35 20.78
C ALA A 778 3.65 -0.64 21.83
N ALA A 779 4.50 -1.30 22.64
CA ALA A 779 4.04 -2.22 23.67
C ALA A 779 3.30 -1.50 24.81
N ASP A 780 3.73 -0.29 25.13
CA ASP A 780 3.13 0.56 26.18
C ASP A 780 1.77 1.16 25.74
N TYR A 781 1.51 1.18 24.43
CA TYR A 781 0.32 1.76 23.82
C TYR A 781 -0.40 0.80 22.87
N SER A 782 -0.49 -0.48 23.24
CA SER A 782 -1.22 -1.51 22.47
C SER A 782 -2.68 -1.15 22.18
N GLN A 783 -3.29 -0.24 22.94
CA GLN A 783 -4.64 0.29 22.68
C GLN A 783 -4.71 1.14 21.40
N LEU A 784 -3.66 1.92 21.08
CA LEU A 784 -3.57 2.72 19.85
C LEU A 784 -3.51 1.84 18.60
N VAL A 785 -2.87 0.67 18.69
CA VAL A 785 -2.72 -0.30 17.59
C VAL A 785 -4.04 -1.02 17.24
N ASN A 786 -5.03 -0.99 18.13
CA ASN A 786 -6.36 -1.59 17.92
C ASN A 786 -7.46 -0.55 17.62
N MET A 787 -7.11 0.73 17.54
CA MET A 787 -8.00 1.81 17.15
C MET A 787 -7.79 2.12 15.67
N GLU A 788 -8.79 2.67 14.99
CA GLU A 788 -8.69 3.04 13.58
C GLU A 788 -9.16 4.48 13.34
N GLY A 789 -8.58 5.13 12.33
CA GLY A 789 -9.04 6.42 11.82
C GLY A 789 -9.13 7.54 12.86
N GLU A 790 -10.33 8.10 13.01
CA GLU A 790 -10.60 9.26 13.88
C GLU A 790 -10.51 8.94 15.39
N ASP A 791 -10.70 7.68 15.78
CA ASP A 791 -10.61 7.27 17.18
C ASP A 791 -9.17 7.37 17.71
N ILE A 792 -8.18 7.10 16.86
CA ILE A 792 -6.76 7.35 17.14
C ILE A 792 -6.54 8.82 17.44
N LEU A 793 -7.05 9.72 16.58
CA LEU A 793 -6.83 11.16 16.75
C LEU A 793 -7.47 11.69 18.03
N ASN A 794 -8.68 11.25 18.36
CA ASN A 794 -9.35 11.60 19.61
C ASN A 794 -8.57 11.12 20.84
N TYR A 795 -8.03 9.89 20.78
CA TYR A 795 -7.17 9.35 21.83
C TYR A 795 -5.89 10.17 22.00
N LEU A 796 -5.21 10.51 20.90
CA LEU A 796 -4.00 11.34 20.93
C LEU A 796 -4.28 12.73 21.53
N GLY A 797 -5.42 13.34 21.21
CA GLY A 797 -5.83 14.62 21.80
C GLY A 797 -6.03 14.57 23.32
N GLN A 798 -6.54 13.46 23.85
CA GLN A 798 -6.81 13.29 25.29
C GLN A 798 -5.57 12.84 26.09
N HIS A 799 -4.65 12.11 25.46
CA HIS A 799 -3.54 11.42 26.12
C HIS A 799 -2.14 11.91 25.70
N SER A 800 -2.03 13.00 24.91
CA SER A 800 -0.74 13.50 24.40
C SER A 800 0.31 13.69 25.49
N ALA A 801 -0.07 14.27 26.64
CA ALA A 801 0.84 14.54 27.76
C ALA A 801 1.36 13.26 28.44
N GLU A 802 0.53 12.23 28.53
CA GLU A 802 0.93 10.92 29.07
C GLU A 802 1.89 10.21 28.12
N ILE A 803 1.64 10.30 26.81
CA ILE A 803 2.49 9.74 25.78
C ILE A 803 3.86 10.41 25.81
N LEU A 804 3.88 11.75 25.74
CA LEU A 804 5.11 12.55 25.69
C LEU A 804 5.98 12.38 26.94
N ALA A 805 5.38 12.27 28.13
CA ALA A 805 6.10 12.08 29.39
C ALA A 805 6.92 10.77 29.47
N LYS A 806 6.59 9.78 28.64
CA LYS A 806 7.35 8.51 28.53
C LYS A 806 8.31 8.47 27.35
N THR A 807 8.24 9.44 26.45
CA THR A 807 9.15 9.53 25.30
C THR A 807 10.39 10.35 25.64
N THR A 808 11.52 10.00 25.06
CA THR A 808 12.77 10.80 25.18
C THR A 808 13.34 11.02 23.79
N ASP A 809 13.70 12.27 23.48
CA ASP A 809 14.33 12.64 22.20
C ASP A 809 15.58 11.80 21.94
N SER A 810 15.58 11.06 20.82
CA SER A 810 16.68 10.22 20.38
C SER A 810 17.88 11.05 19.88
N GLY A 811 17.69 12.34 19.56
CA GLY A 811 18.71 13.26 19.06
C GLY A 811 19.19 12.96 17.64
N SER A 812 18.60 11.96 16.98
CA SER A 812 18.87 11.56 15.60
C SER A 812 17.65 11.78 14.72
N LEU A 813 17.87 12.20 13.47
CA LEU A 813 16.81 12.33 12.48
C LEU A 813 16.22 10.94 12.16
N GLN A 814 14.91 10.80 12.31
CA GLN A 814 14.19 9.56 12.01
C GLN A 814 13.47 9.66 10.67
N ASN A 815 13.57 8.62 9.83
CA ASN A 815 12.88 8.58 8.54
C ASN A 815 11.75 7.55 8.59
N LEU A 816 10.51 7.98 8.39
CA LEU A 816 9.32 7.14 8.35
C LEU A 816 8.72 7.18 6.95
N HIS A 817 8.51 6.00 6.37
CA HIS A 817 7.94 5.86 5.02
C HIS A 817 6.66 5.04 5.13
N GLY A 818 5.59 5.58 4.54
CA GLY A 818 4.30 4.95 4.39
C GLY A 818 4.24 4.04 3.18
N SER A 819 3.09 3.43 3.04
CA SER A 819 2.65 2.57 1.96
C SER A 819 1.96 3.38 0.85
N ASP A 820 1.31 2.69 -0.09
CA ASP A 820 0.47 3.31 -1.13
C ASP A 820 -1.03 3.40 -0.68
N GLY A 821 -1.33 3.29 0.62
CA GLY A 821 -2.68 3.44 1.19
C GLY A 821 -2.70 4.41 2.38
N ASP A 822 -3.90 4.76 2.87
CA ASP A 822 -4.11 5.81 3.90
C ASP A 822 -3.39 5.51 5.23
N ASP A 823 -2.24 6.13 5.46
CA ASP A 823 -1.40 5.89 6.63
C ASP A 823 -1.58 6.95 7.72
N ILE A 824 -1.31 6.58 8.98
CA ILE A 824 -1.33 7.52 10.11
C ILE A 824 0.04 7.53 10.77
N PHE A 825 0.76 8.64 10.66
CA PHE A 825 2.03 8.85 11.33
C PHE A 825 1.82 9.59 12.64
N VAL A 826 2.41 9.10 13.74
CA VAL A 826 2.37 9.77 15.05
C VAL A 826 3.79 10.08 15.50
N ALA A 827 4.09 11.36 15.59
CA ALA A 827 5.40 11.88 15.96
C ALA A 827 5.38 12.44 17.39
N ALA A 828 6.34 12.00 18.21
CA ALA A 828 6.63 12.56 19.53
C ALA A 828 7.85 13.50 19.48
N HIS A 829 8.62 13.60 20.58
CA HIS A 829 9.84 14.41 20.62
C HIS A 829 10.89 13.99 19.59
N GLY A 830 11.49 14.96 18.89
CA GLY A 830 12.59 14.73 17.97
C GLY A 830 12.38 15.43 16.63
N ALA A 831 13.23 15.10 15.65
CA ALA A 831 13.09 15.55 14.27
C ALA A 831 12.87 14.35 13.35
N HIS A 832 11.81 14.41 12.54
CA HIS A 832 11.38 13.30 11.70
C HIS A 832 11.25 13.72 10.23
N GLN A 833 11.43 12.78 9.30
CA GLN A 833 11.08 12.94 7.90
C GLN A 833 10.04 11.89 7.53
N PHE A 834 8.93 12.34 6.98
CA PHE A 834 7.82 11.50 6.55
C PHE A 834 7.72 11.50 5.02
N SER A 835 7.54 10.33 4.43
CA SER A 835 6.96 10.19 3.09
C SER A 835 5.69 9.35 3.21
N GLY A 836 4.54 9.94 2.88
CA GLY A 836 3.24 9.26 2.95
C GLY A 836 3.10 8.16 1.91
N GLY A 837 3.56 8.41 0.67
CA GLY A 837 3.31 7.55 -0.47
C GLY A 837 2.07 8.00 -1.24
N LYS A 838 1.18 7.06 -1.60
CA LYS A 838 -0.14 7.40 -2.17
C LYS A 838 -1.21 7.14 -1.13
N GLY A 839 -2.31 7.87 -1.16
CA GLY A 839 -3.43 7.67 -0.21
C GLY A 839 -3.77 8.94 0.56
N ALA A 840 -4.76 8.87 1.44
CA ALA A 840 -5.15 9.98 2.30
C ALA A 840 -4.38 9.94 3.64
N ASP A 841 -3.15 10.43 3.64
CA ASP A 841 -2.24 10.23 4.78
C ASP A 841 -2.43 11.25 5.90
N THR A 842 -2.31 10.81 7.14
CA THR A 842 -2.45 11.67 8.32
C THR A 842 -1.14 11.79 9.07
N PHE A 843 -0.56 12.99 9.11
CA PHE A 843 0.66 13.29 9.86
C PHE A 843 0.30 13.97 11.19
N ALA A 844 0.30 13.21 12.28
CA ALA A 844 -0.06 13.65 13.62
C ALA A 844 1.17 13.99 14.48
N PHE A 845 1.24 15.22 14.98
CA PHE A 845 2.33 15.75 15.80
C PHE A 845 1.84 16.01 17.22
N LEU A 846 2.49 15.38 18.20
CA LEU A 846 2.17 15.57 19.60
C LEU A 846 2.86 16.82 20.15
N PHE A 847 2.08 17.71 20.78
CA PHE A 847 2.55 18.99 21.32
C PHE A 847 2.45 19.00 22.85
N ASP A 848 3.58 19.23 23.52
CA ASP A 848 3.71 19.22 24.99
C ASP A 848 3.93 20.62 25.60
N GLY A 849 3.88 21.68 24.80
CA GLY A 849 4.18 23.04 25.28
C GLY A 849 5.69 23.34 25.38
N ASN A 850 6.56 22.58 24.71
CA ASN A 850 7.95 22.97 24.49
C ASN A 850 8.21 23.37 23.02
N ASP A 851 9.25 24.17 22.78
CA ASP A 851 9.67 24.52 21.43
C ASP A 851 10.23 23.27 20.72
N GLY A 852 9.54 22.83 19.67
CA GLY A 852 9.90 21.67 18.85
C GLY A 852 10.35 22.10 17.45
N HIS A 853 11.46 21.55 16.96
CA HIS A 853 12.00 21.89 15.63
C HIS A 853 12.48 20.65 14.88
N GLY A 854 12.09 20.52 13.61
CA GLY A 854 12.83 19.69 12.65
C GLY A 854 12.03 18.68 11.84
N ASP A 855 10.71 18.57 12.06
CA ASP A 855 9.88 17.63 11.30
C ASP A 855 9.68 18.08 9.85
N LYS A 856 9.69 17.12 8.92
CA LYS A 856 9.50 17.35 7.50
C LYS A 856 8.56 16.34 6.88
N ILE A 857 7.65 16.81 6.02
CA ILE A 857 6.83 15.96 5.15
C ILE A 857 7.35 16.16 3.72
N LEU A 858 7.69 15.07 3.04
CA LEU A 858 8.45 15.10 1.78
C LEU A 858 7.56 15.09 0.52
N ASP A 859 6.32 14.62 0.62
CA ASP A 859 5.46 14.30 -0.52
C ASP A 859 3.97 14.66 -0.32
N PHE A 860 3.65 15.62 0.55
CA PHE A 860 2.28 15.98 0.94
C PHE A 860 1.37 16.28 -0.27
N ASN A 861 0.26 15.54 -0.39
CA ASN A 861 -0.71 15.63 -1.47
C ASN A 861 -2.16 15.86 -0.97
N PRO A 862 -2.60 17.12 -0.86
CA PRO A 862 -3.96 17.42 -0.43
C PRO A 862 -5.05 16.95 -1.42
N ALA A 863 -4.70 16.59 -2.66
CA ALA A 863 -5.65 16.04 -3.62
C ALA A 863 -5.97 14.55 -3.35
N GLU A 864 -5.08 13.83 -2.67
CA GLU A 864 -5.28 12.43 -2.27
C GLU A 864 -5.98 12.33 -0.91
N GLY A 865 -5.96 13.41 -0.12
CA GLY A 865 -6.65 13.51 1.16
C GLY A 865 -5.70 13.74 2.33
N ASP A 866 -4.41 13.97 2.06
CA ASP A 866 -3.41 14.18 3.09
C ASP A 866 -3.77 15.31 4.03
N ARG A 867 -3.49 15.09 5.32
CA ARG A 867 -3.80 16.04 6.39
C ARG A 867 -2.75 16.04 7.48
N ILE A 868 -2.60 17.20 8.11
CA ILE A 868 -1.70 17.42 9.24
C ILE A 868 -2.55 17.61 10.49
N VAL A 869 -2.22 16.91 11.56
CA VAL A 869 -2.93 17.02 12.84
C VAL A 869 -1.93 17.42 13.92
N PHE A 870 -2.21 18.50 14.64
CA PHE A 870 -1.49 18.79 15.88
C PHE A 870 -2.37 18.37 17.06
N ALA A 871 -1.86 17.52 17.95
CA ALA A 871 -2.61 17.00 19.10
C ALA A 871 -1.91 17.37 20.42
N GLY A 872 -2.63 18.01 21.34
CA GLY A 872 -2.02 18.52 22.56
C GLY A 872 -2.97 19.23 23.52
N GLU A 873 -2.75 19.06 24.82
CA GLU A 873 -3.51 19.77 25.86
C GLU A 873 -3.25 21.29 25.90
N HIS A 874 -2.10 21.73 25.38
CA HIS A 874 -1.70 23.14 25.31
C HIS A 874 -2.22 23.88 24.06
N LEU A 875 -2.90 23.17 23.15
CA LEU A 875 -3.27 23.71 21.84
C LEU A 875 -4.60 24.46 21.79
N ALA A 876 -5.32 24.56 22.91
CA ALA A 876 -6.58 25.31 22.96
C ALA A 876 -6.36 26.80 22.61
N GLY A 877 -6.93 27.25 21.50
CA GLY A 877 -6.72 28.60 20.95
C GLY A 877 -5.31 28.86 20.39
N ALA A 878 -4.59 27.82 19.99
CA ALA A 878 -3.29 27.94 19.33
C ALA A 878 -3.37 28.71 18.01
N LYS A 879 -2.23 29.30 17.61
CA LYS A 879 -2.10 30.07 16.38
C LYS A 879 -1.29 29.32 15.35
N LEU A 880 -1.76 29.34 14.10
CA LEU A 880 -1.02 28.80 12.97
C LEU A 880 -0.40 29.93 12.13
N THR A 881 0.86 29.78 11.78
CA THR A 881 1.61 30.61 10.83
C THR A 881 2.16 29.71 9.72
N LEU A 882 2.02 30.12 8.45
CA LEU A 882 2.67 29.46 7.33
C LEU A 882 3.65 30.44 6.67
N GLU A 883 4.91 30.03 6.54
CA GLU A 883 5.97 30.85 5.95
C GLU A 883 6.65 30.13 4.78
N ASP A 884 7.07 30.92 3.79
CA ASP A 884 7.94 30.43 2.72
C ASP A 884 9.31 30.06 3.29
N HIS A 885 9.75 28.81 3.11
CA HIS A 885 11.05 28.31 3.54
C HIS A 885 11.85 27.68 2.39
N GLY A 886 11.92 28.38 1.25
CA GLY A 886 12.70 27.95 0.08
C GLY A 886 11.97 26.89 -0.74
N GLU A 887 12.53 25.68 -0.82
CA GLU A 887 11.95 24.52 -1.51
C GLU A 887 10.81 23.87 -0.70
N SER A 888 10.61 24.27 0.57
CA SER A 888 9.53 23.81 1.45
C SER A 888 8.72 24.99 2.01
N GLN A 889 7.62 24.67 2.70
CA GLN A 889 6.76 25.64 3.40
C GLN A 889 6.72 25.30 4.88
N ARG A 890 7.10 26.23 5.73
CA ARG A 890 7.17 26.00 7.17
C ARG A 890 5.83 26.33 7.81
N LEU A 891 5.13 25.31 8.26
CA LEU A 891 3.96 25.45 9.11
C LEU A 891 4.42 25.50 10.56
N SER A 892 4.00 26.51 11.30
CA SER A 892 4.27 26.62 12.74
C SER A 892 2.97 26.75 13.51
N ILE A 893 2.85 26.00 14.60
CA ILE A 893 1.78 26.14 15.58
C ILE A 893 2.38 26.70 16.87
N SER A 894 1.76 27.75 17.42
CA SER A 894 2.18 28.37 18.67
C SER A 894 1.05 28.36 19.68
N ASP A 895 1.33 27.91 20.90
CA ASP A 895 0.37 27.97 22.00
C ASP A 895 0.19 29.40 22.54
N SER A 896 -0.70 29.54 23.54
CA SER A 896 -0.97 30.84 24.18
C SER A 896 0.19 31.38 25.02
N GLU A 897 1.16 30.53 25.38
CA GLU A 897 2.36 30.88 26.16
C GLU A 897 3.55 31.28 25.26
N GLY A 898 3.45 30.98 23.95
CA GLY A 898 4.42 31.34 22.91
C GLY A 898 5.34 30.20 22.50
N HIS A 899 5.15 28.99 23.04
CA HIS A 899 5.91 27.81 22.63
C HIS A 899 5.46 27.38 21.24
N THR A 900 6.41 27.01 20.38
CA THR A 900 6.17 26.79 18.96
C THR A 900 6.71 25.47 18.46
N GLN A 901 5.89 24.72 17.72
CA GLN A 901 6.31 23.54 16.96
C GLN A 901 6.24 23.84 15.46
N THR A 902 7.25 23.37 14.71
CA THR A 902 7.39 23.66 13.28
C THR A 902 7.51 22.40 12.44
N VAL A 903 6.79 22.35 11.31
CA VAL A 903 6.85 21.27 10.30
C VAL A 903 7.16 21.89 8.93
N ASP A 904 8.21 21.42 8.24
CA ASP A 904 8.51 21.79 6.86
C ASP A 904 7.78 20.88 5.88
N ILE A 905 6.95 21.43 5.02
CA ILE A 905 6.09 20.69 4.09
C ILE A 905 6.63 20.85 2.66
N VAL A 906 6.82 19.73 1.97
CA VAL A 906 7.11 19.64 0.53
C VAL A 906 5.96 18.89 -0.12
N GLY A 907 5.39 19.45 -1.18
CA GLY A 907 4.33 18.78 -1.94
C GLY A 907 4.89 17.87 -3.03
N THR A 908 4.13 16.84 -3.41
CA THR A 908 4.51 15.83 -4.43
C THR A 908 4.88 16.46 -5.78
N ASN A 909 4.28 17.61 -6.11
CA ASN A 909 4.50 18.36 -7.36
C ASN A 909 5.20 19.71 -7.14
N GLY A 910 5.91 19.86 -6.01
CA GLY A 910 6.55 21.11 -5.60
C GLY A 910 5.71 21.91 -4.61
N LYS A 911 5.92 23.23 -4.58
CA LYS A 911 5.35 24.12 -3.57
C LYS A 911 3.82 24.24 -3.68
N LEU A 912 3.12 24.02 -2.56
CA LEU A 912 1.66 24.04 -2.50
C LEU A 912 1.10 25.45 -2.33
N SER A 913 -0.21 25.67 -2.49
CA SER A 913 -0.78 26.95 -2.10
C SER A 913 -1.01 27.00 -0.57
N GLU A 914 -1.06 28.21 -0.01
CA GLU A 914 -1.40 28.43 1.41
C GLU A 914 -2.78 27.85 1.75
N LYS A 915 -3.73 27.91 0.81
CA LYS A 915 -5.05 27.27 0.92
C LYS A 915 -4.93 25.75 1.03
N ASP A 916 -4.15 25.14 0.14
CA ASP A 916 -4.03 23.67 0.07
C ASP A 916 -3.43 23.08 1.36
N ILE A 917 -2.52 23.80 2.02
CA ILE A 917 -1.98 23.38 3.31
C ILE A 917 -2.99 23.66 4.43
N LEU A 918 -3.45 24.91 4.59
CA LEU A 918 -4.21 25.31 5.78
C LEU A 918 -5.60 24.67 5.88
N THR A 919 -6.25 24.30 4.76
CA THR A 919 -7.55 23.59 4.81
C THR A 919 -7.42 22.12 5.20
N HIS A 920 -6.19 21.59 5.23
CA HIS A 920 -5.87 20.20 5.57
C HIS A 920 -5.12 20.09 6.91
N VAL A 921 -5.06 21.18 7.69
CA VAL A 921 -4.50 21.18 9.04
C VAL A 921 -5.65 21.15 10.06
N LYS A 922 -5.59 20.23 11.01
CA LYS A 922 -6.50 20.16 12.15
C LYS A 922 -5.75 20.27 13.47
N VAL A 923 -6.42 20.80 14.49
CA VAL A 923 -5.93 20.85 15.87
C VAL A 923 -6.85 20.03 16.76
N MET A 924 -6.27 19.09 17.49
CA MET A 924 -6.98 18.19 18.38
C MET A 924 -6.59 18.46 19.83
N THR A 925 -7.57 18.81 20.65
CA THR A 925 -7.41 19.06 22.08
C THR A 925 -8.10 17.96 22.89
N PRO A 926 -7.92 17.87 24.22
CA PRO A 926 -8.66 16.93 25.05
C PRO A 926 -10.20 17.11 24.99
N GLN A 927 -10.70 18.24 24.51
CA GLN A 927 -12.13 18.50 24.30
C GLN A 927 -12.62 18.15 22.89
N GLY A 928 -11.74 17.60 22.04
CA GLY A 928 -11.98 17.32 20.63
C GLY A 928 -11.38 18.39 19.71
N TYR A 929 -11.91 18.47 18.49
CA TYR A 929 -11.48 19.44 17.48
C TYR A 929 -11.64 20.88 17.96
N ASP A 930 -10.56 21.65 17.88
CA ASP A 930 -10.57 23.09 18.15
C ASP A 930 -10.15 23.85 16.89
N GLU A 931 -10.78 25.00 16.63
CA GLU A 931 -10.44 25.84 15.47
C GLU A 931 -9.25 26.76 15.81
N PRO A 932 -8.08 26.59 15.17
CA PRO A 932 -6.93 27.43 15.45
C PRO A 932 -7.07 28.83 14.85
N ALA A 933 -6.44 29.82 15.48
CA ALA A 933 -6.40 31.17 14.95
C ALA A 933 -5.29 31.32 13.90
N TYR A 934 -5.68 31.42 12.62
CA TYR A 934 -4.74 31.63 11.51
C TYR A 934 -4.20 33.06 11.50
N SER A 935 -2.88 33.20 11.44
CA SER A 935 -2.17 34.49 11.37
C SER A 935 -1.81 34.91 9.94
N SER A 936 -2.21 34.11 8.96
CA SER A 936 -1.85 34.25 7.56
C SER A 936 -2.89 35.09 6.78
N ASN A 937 -2.62 35.40 5.51
CA ASN A 937 -3.52 36.24 4.70
C ASN A 937 -4.74 35.47 4.18
N TYR A 938 -4.70 34.14 4.22
CA TYR A 938 -5.80 33.26 3.91
C TYR A 938 -6.59 32.90 5.18
N ASN A 939 -7.88 33.28 5.23
CA ASN A 939 -8.81 32.83 6.26
C ASN A 939 -9.73 31.75 5.64
N PRO A 940 -9.64 30.48 6.08
CA PRO A 940 -10.36 29.37 5.45
C PRO A 940 -11.90 29.49 5.49
N HIS A 941 -12.46 30.41 6.29
CA HIS A 941 -13.90 30.58 6.47
C HIS A 941 -14.56 31.70 5.63
N LEU A 942 -13.92 32.19 4.56
CA LEU A 942 -14.43 33.33 3.76
C LEU A 942 -14.90 33.01 2.32
N GLU A 943 -15.13 31.75 1.95
CA GLU A 943 -15.84 31.44 0.69
C GLU A 943 -17.36 31.30 0.93
N ASP A 944 -18.09 32.34 0.50
CA ASP A 944 -19.53 32.56 0.64
C ASP A 944 -20.40 31.38 0.18
N ASP A 945 -21.10 30.79 1.15
CA ASP A 945 -22.27 29.94 0.98
C ASP A 945 -23.47 30.82 0.57
N HIS A 946 -23.51 31.21 -0.70
CA HIS A 946 -24.61 31.99 -1.29
C HIS A 946 -25.13 31.35 -2.57
N ASN A 947 -25.69 30.13 -2.48
CA ASN A 947 -26.70 29.72 -3.45
C ASN A 947 -27.64 28.60 -3.00
N HIS A 948 -28.55 28.85 -2.07
CA HIS A 948 -29.84 28.15 -2.09
C HIS A 948 -31.00 29.10 -1.76
N GLY A 949 -31.80 29.36 -2.80
CA GLY A 949 -33.01 30.14 -2.73
C GLY A 949 -34.15 29.42 -2.01
N ASN A 950 -34.89 30.22 -1.25
CA ASN A 950 -36.29 30.08 -0.81
C ASN A 950 -37.13 28.97 -1.49
N ASN A 951 -37.75 28.09 -0.69
CA ASN A 951 -39.19 28.20 -0.34
C ASN A 951 -39.73 26.97 0.42
N PHE A 952 -40.44 27.27 1.52
CA PHE A 952 -41.37 26.46 2.34
C PHE A 952 -40.81 25.41 3.31
#